data_AF-A0A7H4LPA2-F1
#
_entry.id   AF-A0A7H4LPA2-F1
#
_cell.length_a   1.000
_cell.length_b   1.000
_cell.length_c   1.000
_cell.angle_alpha   90.00
_cell.angle_beta   90.00
_cell.angle_gamma   90.00
#
_symmetry.space_group_name_H-M   'P 1'
#
loop_
_entity.id
_entity.type
_entity.pdbx_description
1 polymer ?
#
loop_
_entity_poly.entity_id
_entity_poly.type
_entity_poly.pdbx_seq_one_letter_code
_entity_poly.pdbx_strand_id
1 'polypeptide(L)'
;MPSPEPHSPLPPAHPASSPSPLPPHRRRRDAAVPSRSPAPPPARVTDRVRRVGGRLLGPAVRAARPPPRAPPAGAPACRRAGGRRARAPRAPHPLPLRQLRVPGRLHGTRASFLRDFRFQRLLEVASHKQSSRQCGGKACFIINNHPSFDGEGTPEILILGASGVEISAGLHWYLKNYCAAHISWAKTGGSQLSSVPYPGSLPRVPAGGILIQRSVDWSYYQNAVTSSYSFAWWDWERWEKEIDWMALQGINLPLAFTGQETIWQKVFQRYNISKSDLDDFFGGPAFLSWSRMANMHGWGGPLPQTWLDDQLTLQKKILSRMYAFGMSPVLPAFSGNIPAALKLKFPSAKVTHLGNWFTVDSNPRWCCTYLLDASDPLYVEIGKLFIEEQIREYGRTSHVYNCDTFDENTPPLSDPNYISSLGAATFRAMQSGDDDAIWLMQGWLFTYDPFWEPPQMKALLHSVPVGRMIVLDLYAEVKPVWINSDQFYGVPYIWCMLHNFAADFEMYGVLDAVASGPIDARLSEKSTMVGVGMSMEGIEQNPIVYDLMSEMGFHHRQVDLQVWVETYPTRRYGKSVVGLQDAWRILHQTLYNCTDGKNDKNRDVIVAFPDVEPFVIQTPGLYTRTSKNNSTMSSENSVVKDVSNDAYEQPHIWYDTIAVIHALELFLEYGDEVSDSSTFRYDLVDLTRQALAKYANQIFLKIIQGYKSNNINQVTTLCERFLNLVKDLDVLLASHEGFLLGPWLESAKGLARSKEQEIQYEWNARTQITMWFDNTETKASLLRDYANKYWSGLLRDYYGPRAAIYFKHLISSLKKKEPFALEEWRREWIGLTNNWQSDRKVFATTATGDALNISRSLYVKYLRNADSLGLDGMDSFGKPASL
;
A
#
# COMPACT_ATOMS: atom_id res chain seq x y z
N MET A 1 51.50 38.50 -14.03
CA MET A 1 51.91 39.86 -13.58
C MET A 1 50.87 40.85 -14.05
N PRO A 2 50.60 41.95 -13.31
CA PRO A 2 50.65 42.10 -11.85
C PRO A 2 49.33 42.67 -11.28
N SER A 3 49.25 42.81 -9.96
CA SER A 3 48.14 43.44 -9.22
C SER A 3 48.15 44.99 -9.35
N PRO A 4 47.18 45.74 -8.76
CA PRO A 4 47.40 46.18 -7.38
C PRO A 4 46.17 46.28 -6.45
N GLU A 5 46.41 45.99 -5.17
CA GLU A 5 45.72 46.54 -3.98
C GLU A 5 46.47 47.84 -3.53
N PRO A 6 46.11 48.63 -2.48
CA PRO A 6 45.50 48.23 -1.19
C PRO A 6 44.53 49.25 -0.50
N HIS A 7 44.00 48.90 0.69
CA HIS A 7 44.21 49.63 1.97
C HIS A 7 43.18 49.27 3.08
N SER A 8 43.62 49.27 4.34
CA SER A 8 42.79 49.10 5.56
C SER A 8 43.27 49.99 6.71
N PRO A 9 42.41 50.28 7.71
CA PRO A 9 42.83 50.27 9.11
C PRO A 9 41.84 49.52 10.05
N LEU A 10 42.07 49.59 11.38
CA LEU A 10 41.66 48.61 12.42
C LEU A 10 40.77 49.21 13.58
N PRO A 11 40.38 48.48 14.67
CA PRO A 11 39.07 48.60 15.35
C PRO A 11 39.10 49.30 16.74
N PRO A 12 38.00 49.27 17.55
CA PRO A 12 37.69 48.18 18.51
C PRO A 12 36.17 47.80 18.49
N ALA A 13 35.48 47.07 19.41
CA ALA A 13 35.74 46.54 20.77
C ALA A 13 34.81 45.32 21.12
N HIS A 14 34.86 44.81 22.37
CA HIS A 14 33.87 43.88 22.99
C HIS A 14 33.14 44.56 24.17
N PRO A 15 31.98 44.03 24.63
CA PRO A 15 31.97 43.33 25.94
C PRO A 15 31.12 42.03 25.95
N ALA A 16 30.74 41.50 27.13
CA ALA A 16 30.39 40.08 27.34
C ALA A 16 29.07 39.79 28.11
N SER A 17 28.69 38.51 28.11
CA SER A 17 27.83 37.75 29.07
C SER A 17 26.31 38.02 29.18
N SER A 18 25.54 36.90 29.10
CA SER A 18 24.45 36.36 29.97
C SER A 18 23.50 37.32 30.75
N PRO A 19 22.21 36.97 31.01
CA PRO A 19 21.73 35.61 31.34
C PRO A 19 20.28 35.22 30.92
N SER A 20 19.82 34.04 31.37
CA SER A 20 18.44 33.52 31.22
C SER A 20 17.42 34.12 32.22
N PRO A 21 16.11 34.15 31.89
CA PRO A 21 15.05 34.51 32.84
C PRO A 21 14.29 33.29 33.41
N LEU A 22 14.08 33.28 34.73
CA LEU A 22 13.02 32.51 35.41
C LEU A 22 11.84 33.46 35.76
N PRO A 23 10.58 32.99 35.78
CA PRO A 23 9.43 33.83 36.12
C PRO A 23 9.37 34.16 37.62
N PRO A 24 8.85 35.34 38.01
CA PRO A 24 8.91 35.82 39.40
C PRO A 24 7.72 35.37 40.26
N HIS A 25 7.99 35.07 41.53
CA HIS A 25 6.98 35.04 42.60
C HIS A 25 7.04 36.31 43.45
N ARG A 26 5.89 36.94 43.71
CA ARG A 26 5.67 37.73 44.93
C ARG A 26 4.50 37.16 45.72
N ARG A 27 4.73 37.02 47.04
CA ARG A 27 3.73 36.76 48.08
C ARG A 27 3.29 38.14 48.67
N ARG A 28 2.37 38.30 49.63
CA ARG A 28 1.71 37.40 50.60
C ARG A 28 0.54 38.13 51.30
N ARG A 29 -0.19 37.41 52.18
CA ARG A 29 -1.12 37.86 53.26
C ARG A 29 -2.59 38.04 52.83
N ASP A 30 -3.61 37.63 53.59
CA ASP A 30 -3.73 36.95 54.91
C ASP A 30 -5.01 36.04 54.89
N ALA A 31 -5.34 35.13 55.81
CA ALA A 31 -4.56 34.28 56.75
C ALA A 31 -5.49 33.20 57.41
N ALA A 32 -5.03 31.93 57.54
CA ALA A 32 -5.58 30.92 58.46
C ALA A 32 -4.62 29.71 58.62
N VAL A 33 -4.41 29.21 59.85
CA VAL A 33 -3.44 28.17 60.32
C VAL A 33 -3.97 27.63 61.67
N PRO A 34 -4.02 26.30 62.02
CA PRO A 34 -2.86 25.37 62.24
C PRO A 34 -3.00 23.96 61.60
N SER A 35 -1.92 23.24 61.23
CA SER A 35 -1.06 22.30 62.04
C SER A 35 -1.78 21.00 62.49
N ARG A 36 -1.19 19.78 62.52
CA ARG A 36 0.22 19.29 62.45
C ARG A 36 0.25 17.77 62.08
N SER A 37 1.41 17.23 61.65
CA SER A 37 1.73 15.79 61.40
C SER A 37 2.01 15.00 62.72
N PRO A 38 2.47 13.70 62.79
CA PRO A 38 2.95 12.76 61.73
C PRO A 38 2.78 11.20 61.89
N ALA A 39 3.12 10.43 60.83
CA ALA A 39 3.80 9.11 60.83
C ALA A 39 3.03 7.80 61.33
N PRO A 40 3.66 6.58 61.41
CA PRO A 40 3.64 5.62 60.28
C PRO A 40 3.28 4.12 60.65
N PRO A 41 3.94 2.99 60.22
CA PRO A 41 3.23 1.72 59.90
C PRO A 41 3.52 0.50 60.82
N PRO A 42 2.88 -0.66 60.56
CA PRO A 42 3.55 -1.99 60.59
C PRO A 42 3.01 -2.98 59.51
N ALA A 43 3.43 -4.26 59.36
CA ALA A 43 4.75 -4.95 59.43
C ALA A 43 4.59 -6.42 58.91
N ARG A 44 5.68 -7.21 58.81
CA ARG A 44 5.68 -8.68 58.52
C ARG A 44 6.08 -9.50 59.77
N VAL A 45 5.63 -10.76 59.89
CA VAL A 45 6.16 -11.93 60.67
C VAL A 45 5.10 -13.08 60.57
N THR A 46 5.32 -14.28 60.00
CA THR A 46 5.97 -15.54 60.50
C THR A 46 5.39 -16.10 61.82
N ASP A 47 5.19 -17.40 62.12
CA ASP A 47 5.63 -18.69 61.53
C ASP A 47 4.75 -19.90 62.03
N ARG A 48 4.97 -21.12 61.50
CA ARG A 48 4.85 -22.48 62.16
C ARG A 48 3.51 -23.17 62.60
N VAL A 49 3.27 -24.36 62.00
CA VAL A 49 3.27 -25.74 62.62
C VAL A 49 1.99 -26.56 63.01
N ARG A 50 1.84 -27.73 62.32
CA ARG A 50 1.35 -29.11 62.69
C ARG A 50 -0.12 -29.45 63.11
N ARG A 51 -0.67 -30.48 62.39
CA ARG A 51 -1.33 -31.78 62.80
C ARG A 51 -2.45 -31.76 63.87
N VAL A 52 -3.53 -32.57 63.86
CA VAL A 52 -3.87 -33.96 63.42
C VAL A 52 -5.34 -33.97 62.91
N GLY A 53 -5.97 -34.92 62.18
CA GLY A 53 -5.66 -36.27 61.67
C GLY A 53 -6.35 -36.54 60.31
N GLY A 54 -7.01 -37.66 59.98
CA GLY A 54 -7.21 -39.00 60.61
C GLY A 54 -7.06 -40.14 59.55
N ARG A 55 -7.50 -41.39 59.81
CA ARG A 55 -7.14 -42.61 59.02
C ARG A 55 -8.32 -43.53 58.66
N LEU A 56 -8.00 -44.58 57.85
CA LEU A 56 -8.71 -45.86 57.52
C LEU A 56 -9.44 -45.82 56.15
N LEU A 57 -9.41 -46.85 55.26
CA LEU A 57 -8.71 -48.17 55.20
C LEU A 57 -8.49 -48.62 53.73
N GLY A 58 -7.69 -49.67 53.48
CA GLY A 58 -7.52 -50.37 52.18
C GLY A 58 -7.89 -51.87 52.28
N PRO A 59 -7.33 -52.84 51.50
CA PRO A 59 -6.23 -52.75 50.51
C PRO A 59 -6.27 -53.70 49.24
N ALA A 60 -5.25 -53.59 48.37
CA ALA A 60 -4.74 -54.61 47.40
C ALA A 60 -5.65 -55.04 46.20
N VAL A 61 -5.20 -55.67 45.09
CA VAL A 61 -3.99 -56.46 44.68
C VAL A 61 -3.62 -56.05 43.21
N ARG A 62 -2.40 -55.65 42.80
CA ARG A 62 -1.22 -56.42 42.26
C ARG A 62 -1.52 -57.36 41.06
N ALA A 63 -0.67 -57.61 40.05
CA ALA A 63 0.70 -57.20 39.63
C ALA A 63 0.82 -57.33 38.06
N ALA A 64 1.91 -57.17 37.28
CA ALA A 64 3.37 -57.13 37.53
C ALA A 64 4.14 -56.20 36.52
N ARG A 65 5.49 -56.31 36.39
CA ARG A 65 6.39 -55.25 35.85
C ARG A 65 7.72 -55.82 35.18
N PRO A 66 8.84 -55.09 34.88
CA PRO A 66 9.54 -55.16 33.56
C PRO A 66 11.04 -55.66 33.53
N PRO A 67 12.11 -54.91 33.11
CA PRO A 67 12.78 -54.80 31.78
C PRO A 67 14.26 -55.35 31.74
N PRO A 68 15.37 -54.64 31.34
CA PRO A 68 15.88 -54.12 30.03
C PRO A 68 17.30 -54.66 29.58
N ARG A 69 17.85 -54.14 28.45
CA ARG A 69 19.29 -54.00 27.99
C ARG A 69 19.71 -54.73 26.68
N ALA A 70 20.92 -54.45 26.20
CA ALA A 70 21.55 -54.81 24.90
C ALA A 70 23.09 -55.01 25.09
N PRO A 71 23.96 -55.03 24.03
CA PRO A 71 24.13 -55.91 22.85
C PRO A 71 25.35 -56.88 23.11
N PRO A 72 26.32 -57.25 22.21
CA PRO A 72 26.44 -57.28 20.72
C PRO A 72 27.08 -58.58 20.09
N ALA A 73 27.29 -58.55 18.77
CA ALA A 73 28.36 -59.22 17.96
C ALA A 73 28.32 -60.74 17.65
N GLY A 74 28.82 -61.11 16.45
CA GLY A 74 29.10 -62.48 16.00
C GLY A 74 29.39 -62.60 14.49
N ALA A 75 30.49 -63.25 14.09
CA ALA A 75 30.87 -63.53 12.70
C ALA A 75 31.55 -64.92 12.59
N PRO A 76 31.58 -65.54 11.38
CA PRO A 76 32.82 -65.61 10.58
C PRO A 76 32.52 -65.29 9.09
N ALA A 77 33.35 -65.51 8.05
CA ALA A 77 34.60 -66.26 7.88
C ALA A 77 35.57 -65.58 6.87
N CYS A 78 36.30 -66.35 6.04
CA CYS A 78 37.45 -65.85 5.24
C CYS A 78 37.54 -66.38 3.80
N ARG A 79 38.05 -65.53 2.89
CA ARG A 79 39.24 -65.73 2.00
C ARG A 79 39.46 -64.43 1.16
N ARG A 80 40.59 -63.71 1.30
CA ARG A 80 41.88 -63.82 0.54
C ARG A 80 41.74 -63.66 -0.99
N ALA A 81 42.55 -62.86 -1.71
CA ALA A 81 43.60 -61.89 -1.31
C ALA A 81 44.08 -60.99 -2.50
N GLY A 82 44.71 -59.84 -2.20
CA GLY A 82 45.53 -59.01 -3.12
C GLY A 82 44.80 -57.93 -3.93
N GLY A 83 45.41 -56.79 -4.32
CA GLY A 83 46.72 -56.25 -3.89
C GLY A 83 47.25 -55.04 -4.71
N ARG A 84 47.91 -54.09 -4.00
CA ARG A 84 48.85 -53.02 -4.46
C ARG A 84 48.33 -51.72 -5.14
N ARG A 85 48.89 -50.62 -4.57
CA ARG A 85 49.27 -49.31 -5.16
C ARG A 85 48.17 -48.27 -5.44
N ALA A 86 48.61 -47.01 -5.50
CA ALA A 86 47.79 -45.81 -5.37
C ALA A 86 48.19 -44.72 -6.39
N ARG A 87 47.23 -43.86 -6.73
CA ARG A 87 47.40 -42.45 -7.13
C ARG A 87 46.04 -41.74 -7.14
N ALA A 88 46.05 -40.43 -6.97
CA ALA A 88 44.89 -39.54 -7.13
C ALA A 88 45.13 -38.60 -8.35
N PRO A 89 44.25 -37.63 -8.64
CA PRO A 89 42.92 -37.85 -9.24
C PRO A 89 42.75 -37.08 -10.57
N ARG A 90 41.67 -37.34 -11.32
CA ARG A 90 41.14 -36.44 -12.38
C ARG A 90 39.65 -36.71 -12.61
N ALA A 91 38.90 -35.66 -12.94
CA ALA A 91 37.44 -35.71 -13.13
C ALA A 91 37.05 -35.75 -14.62
N PRO A 92 35.91 -36.36 -14.98
CA PRO A 92 35.26 -36.23 -16.29
C PRO A 92 33.96 -35.39 -16.24
N HIS A 93 33.47 -34.98 -17.42
CA HIS A 93 32.26 -34.16 -17.60
C HIS A 93 30.94 -34.91 -17.32
N PRO A 94 29.84 -34.19 -17.00
CA PRO A 94 28.49 -34.76 -16.92
C PRO A 94 27.87 -35.00 -18.32
N LEU A 95 27.04 -36.05 -18.41
CA LEU A 95 26.20 -36.38 -19.58
C LEU A 95 24.79 -35.78 -19.43
N PRO A 96 24.03 -35.57 -20.52
CA PRO A 96 22.72 -34.92 -20.48
C PRO A 96 21.62 -35.81 -19.87
N LEU A 97 20.65 -35.17 -19.20
CA LEU A 97 19.49 -35.83 -18.58
C LEU A 97 18.45 -36.28 -19.62
N ARG A 98 17.84 -37.44 -19.37
CA ARG A 98 16.75 -38.00 -20.19
C ARG A 98 15.41 -37.31 -19.93
N GLN A 99 14.61 -37.18 -20.97
CA GLN A 99 13.17 -36.88 -20.86
C GLN A 99 12.43 -38.01 -20.12
N LEU A 100 11.37 -37.65 -19.39
CA LEU A 100 10.40 -38.57 -18.80
C LEU A 100 9.00 -38.26 -19.35
N ARG A 101 8.38 -39.25 -20.01
CA ARG A 101 6.96 -39.24 -20.41
C ARG A 101 6.18 -40.20 -19.49
N VAL A 102 4.95 -39.84 -19.14
CA VAL A 102 3.97 -40.73 -18.49
C VAL A 102 2.61 -40.53 -19.18
N PRO A 103 1.92 -41.60 -19.63
CA PRO A 103 0.65 -41.49 -20.36
C PRO A 103 -0.59 -41.73 -19.46
N GLY A 104 -1.74 -41.20 -19.86
CA GLY A 104 -3.05 -41.57 -19.29
C GLY A 104 -4.22 -40.71 -19.76
N ARG A 105 -5.16 -41.29 -20.51
CA ARG A 105 -6.49 -40.70 -20.81
C ARG A 105 -7.53 -41.22 -19.80
N LEU A 106 -8.48 -40.37 -19.41
CA LEU A 106 -9.79 -40.76 -18.87
C LEU A 106 -10.86 -39.75 -19.31
N HIS A 107 -12.07 -40.23 -19.63
CA HIS A 107 -13.24 -39.38 -19.91
C HIS A 107 -14.15 -39.30 -18.67
N GLY A 108 -14.83 -38.16 -18.47
CA GLY A 108 -15.87 -38.04 -17.44
C GLY A 108 -16.43 -36.62 -17.25
N THR A 109 -17.58 -36.35 -17.88
CA THR A 109 -18.68 -35.43 -17.49
C THR A 109 -18.41 -34.00 -16.97
N ARG A 110 -19.30 -33.07 -17.35
CA ARG A 110 -19.36 -31.66 -16.91
C ARG A 110 -19.54 -31.49 -15.38
N ALA A 111 -19.25 -30.26 -14.91
CA ALA A 111 -19.55 -29.71 -13.57
C ALA A 111 -18.56 -29.98 -12.41
N SER A 112 -17.27 -29.71 -12.62
CA SER A 112 -16.27 -29.56 -11.52
C SER A 112 -15.12 -28.57 -11.80
N PHE A 113 -15.15 -27.86 -12.93
CA PHE A 113 -13.95 -27.31 -13.59
C PHE A 113 -13.42 -25.95 -13.05
N LEU A 114 -13.75 -25.56 -11.81
CA LEU A 114 -13.42 -24.24 -11.23
C LEU A 114 -12.62 -24.30 -9.91
N ARG A 115 -11.98 -25.44 -9.60
CA ARG A 115 -11.00 -25.57 -8.51
C ARG A 115 -9.79 -26.42 -8.91
N ASP A 116 -8.85 -25.79 -9.63
CA ASP A 116 -7.39 -26.00 -9.57
C ASP A 116 -6.73 -25.19 -10.71
N PHE A 117 -6.61 -23.87 -10.54
CA PHE A 117 -5.97 -22.99 -11.53
C PHE A 117 -4.44 -23.07 -11.47
N ARG A 118 -3.90 -24.30 -11.60
CA ARG A 118 -2.47 -24.50 -11.83
C ARG A 118 -2.15 -24.02 -13.24
N PHE A 119 -1.18 -23.11 -13.36
CA PHE A 119 -0.82 -22.34 -14.56
C PHE A 119 -0.17 -23.17 -15.70
N GLN A 120 -0.56 -24.44 -15.84
CA GLN A 120 0.18 -25.49 -16.55
C GLN A 120 -0.72 -26.35 -17.46
N ARG A 121 -1.99 -25.95 -17.70
CA ARG A 121 -2.99 -26.75 -18.43
C ARG A 121 -3.93 -26.00 -19.38
N LEU A 122 -3.86 -24.67 -19.48
CA LEU A 122 -4.83 -23.92 -20.29
C LEU A 122 -4.43 -23.70 -21.76
N LEU A 123 -3.15 -23.86 -22.10
CA LEU A 123 -2.65 -23.89 -23.48
C LEU A 123 -1.49 -24.89 -23.56
N GLU A 124 -1.36 -25.64 -24.66
CA GLU A 124 -0.11 -26.35 -24.98
C GLU A 124 0.93 -25.38 -25.57
N VAL A 125 1.36 -24.40 -24.78
CA VAL A 125 2.48 -23.51 -25.15
C VAL A 125 3.79 -24.20 -24.82
N ALA A 126 4.53 -24.58 -25.86
CA ALA A 126 5.93 -24.95 -25.69
C ALA A 126 6.73 -23.71 -25.27
N SER A 127 7.48 -23.80 -24.16
CA SER A 127 8.25 -22.69 -23.61
C SER A 127 9.72 -23.06 -23.38
N HIS A 128 10.63 -22.18 -23.82
CA HIS A 128 12.09 -22.39 -23.71
C HIS A 128 12.80 -21.08 -23.35
N LYS A 129 13.76 -21.15 -22.43
CA LYS A 129 14.66 -20.02 -22.14
C LYS A 129 15.68 -19.84 -23.26
N GLN A 130 15.95 -18.59 -23.66
CA GLN A 130 16.92 -18.23 -24.70
C GLN A 130 17.95 -17.21 -24.20
N SER A 131 19.02 -17.01 -24.97
CA SER A 131 20.06 -16.04 -24.64
C SER A 131 19.70 -14.65 -25.13
N SER A 132 19.93 -13.62 -24.31
CA SER A 132 19.78 -12.20 -24.69
C SER A 132 20.58 -11.80 -25.93
N ARG A 133 21.58 -12.58 -26.36
CA ARG A 133 22.28 -12.40 -27.65
C ARG A 133 21.34 -12.48 -28.85
N GLN A 134 20.27 -13.29 -28.79
CA GLN A 134 19.24 -13.33 -29.84
C GLN A 134 18.25 -12.15 -29.72
N CYS A 135 18.12 -11.58 -28.52
CA CYS A 135 17.37 -10.35 -28.22
C CYS A 135 18.18 -9.04 -28.48
N GLY A 136 19.29 -9.08 -29.22
CA GLY A 136 20.14 -7.89 -29.45
C GLY A 136 20.83 -7.33 -28.19
N GLY A 137 20.99 -8.15 -27.14
CA GLY A 137 21.62 -7.80 -25.87
C GLY A 137 20.64 -7.50 -24.73
N LYS A 138 19.43 -7.01 -25.04
CA LYS A 138 18.38 -6.73 -24.05
C LYS A 138 17.62 -7.99 -23.60
N ALA A 139 16.81 -7.88 -22.55
CA ALA A 139 15.77 -8.87 -22.29
C ALA A 139 14.62 -8.74 -23.32
N CYS A 140 14.11 -9.87 -23.79
CA CYS A 140 13.00 -9.92 -24.74
C CYS A 140 12.16 -11.18 -24.58
N PHE A 141 10.97 -11.18 -25.18
CA PHE A 141 10.22 -12.38 -25.52
C PHE A 141 9.94 -12.46 -27.03
N ILE A 142 9.75 -13.70 -27.51
CA ILE A 142 9.40 -14.01 -28.89
C ILE A 142 8.18 -14.94 -28.89
N ILE A 143 7.17 -14.60 -29.69
CA ILE A 143 5.96 -15.41 -29.89
C ILE A 143 5.97 -15.90 -31.34
N ASN A 144 5.92 -17.22 -31.55
CA ASN A 144 5.93 -17.86 -32.85
C ASN A 144 4.75 -18.82 -33.01
N ASN A 145 4.33 -19.05 -34.25
CA ASN A 145 3.59 -20.27 -34.58
C ASN A 145 4.52 -21.48 -34.32
N HIS A 146 4.02 -22.53 -33.67
CA HIS A 146 4.81 -23.71 -33.40
C HIS A 146 5.04 -24.51 -34.69
N PRO A 147 6.30 -24.91 -35.01
CA PRO A 147 6.66 -25.42 -36.33
C PRO A 147 6.17 -26.85 -36.61
N SER A 148 5.70 -27.59 -35.59
CA SER A 148 5.13 -28.93 -35.73
C SER A 148 3.62 -28.97 -35.46
N PHE A 149 2.91 -27.87 -35.64
CA PHE A 149 1.44 -27.89 -35.59
C PHE A 149 0.91 -28.59 -36.85
N ASP A 150 0.42 -29.82 -36.68
CA ASP A 150 -0.20 -30.64 -37.74
C ASP A 150 -1.67 -31.01 -37.44
N GLY A 151 -2.16 -30.78 -36.22
CA GLY A 151 -3.54 -31.00 -35.85
C GLY A 151 -3.85 -30.88 -34.35
N GLU A 152 -5.06 -31.30 -33.97
CA GLU A 152 -5.58 -31.30 -32.60
C GLU A 152 -4.69 -32.10 -31.64
N GLY A 153 -4.30 -31.51 -30.51
CA GLY A 153 -3.39 -32.14 -29.55
C GLY A 153 -1.90 -32.04 -29.92
N THR A 154 -1.53 -31.01 -30.71
CA THR A 154 -0.15 -30.55 -30.84
C THR A 154 -0.03 -29.08 -30.39
N PRO A 155 1.13 -28.66 -29.84
CA PRO A 155 1.39 -27.25 -29.55
C PRO A 155 1.22 -26.35 -30.78
N GLU A 156 0.48 -25.25 -30.61
CA GLU A 156 0.17 -24.28 -31.67
C GLU A 156 1.05 -23.04 -31.63
N ILE A 157 1.44 -22.61 -30.41
CA ILE A 157 2.17 -21.37 -30.15
C ILE A 157 3.43 -21.69 -29.34
N LEU A 158 4.56 -21.13 -29.76
CA LEU A 158 5.88 -21.26 -29.15
C LEU A 158 6.26 -19.91 -28.53
N ILE A 159 6.45 -19.87 -27.21
CA ILE A 159 6.85 -18.66 -26.49
C ILE A 159 8.25 -18.83 -25.92
N LEU A 160 9.12 -17.87 -26.21
CA LEU A 160 10.54 -17.88 -25.90
C LEU A 160 10.87 -16.60 -25.12
N GLY A 161 11.81 -16.66 -24.17
CA GLY A 161 12.18 -15.47 -23.41
C GLY A 161 13.51 -15.59 -22.66
N ALA A 162 14.03 -14.44 -22.22
CA ALA A 162 15.29 -14.37 -21.48
C ALA A 162 15.20 -14.97 -20.07
N SER A 163 14.14 -14.65 -19.32
CA SER A 163 13.81 -15.28 -18.03
C SER A 163 12.39 -15.87 -18.03
N GLY A 164 11.93 -16.36 -16.88
CA GLY A 164 10.54 -16.76 -16.69
C GLY A 164 9.58 -15.57 -16.69
N VAL A 165 10.04 -14.38 -16.29
CA VAL A 165 9.26 -13.12 -16.38
C VAL A 165 8.95 -12.80 -17.84
N GLU A 166 9.95 -12.81 -18.74
CA GLU A 166 9.71 -12.55 -20.17
C GLU A 166 8.81 -13.63 -20.81
N ILE A 167 8.93 -14.90 -20.42
CA ILE A 167 8.03 -15.96 -20.92
C ILE A 167 6.58 -15.72 -20.47
N SER A 168 6.36 -15.33 -19.20
CA SER A 168 5.03 -14.98 -18.70
C SER A 168 4.48 -13.70 -19.34
N ALA A 169 5.29 -12.66 -19.52
CA ALA A 169 4.91 -11.43 -20.21
C ALA A 169 4.55 -11.70 -21.68
N GLY A 170 5.29 -12.57 -22.37
CA GLY A 170 4.95 -12.99 -23.74
C GLY A 170 3.66 -13.78 -23.84
N LEU A 171 3.35 -14.61 -22.84
CA LEU A 171 2.06 -15.30 -22.72
C LEU A 171 0.92 -14.30 -22.46
N HIS A 172 1.11 -13.34 -21.54
CA HIS A 172 0.12 -12.29 -21.30
C HIS A 172 -0.12 -11.42 -22.53
N TRP A 173 0.94 -11.02 -23.23
CA TRP A 173 0.88 -10.26 -24.48
C TRP A 173 0.10 -11.00 -25.57
N TYR A 174 0.32 -12.31 -25.72
CA TYR A 174 -0.44 -13.16 -26.65
C TYR A 174 -1.92 -13.25 -26.27
N LEU A 175 -2.22 -13.53 -25.00
CA LEU A 175 -3.60 -13.60 -24.49
C LEU A 175 -4.34 -12.27 -24.70
N LYS A 176 -3.70 -11.14 -24.38
CA LYS A 176 -4.25 -9.79 -24.51
C LYS A 176 -4.50 -9.38 -25.96
N ASN A 177 -3.50 -9.52 -26.82
CA ASN A 177 -3.53 -8.96 -28.18
C ASN A 177 -4.07 -9.91 -29.26
N TYR A 178 -4.06 -11.24 -29.03
CA TYR A 178 -4.50 -12.23 -30.02
C TYR A 178 -5.73 -13.01 -29.57
N CYS A 179 -5.91 -13.26 -28.27
CA CYS A 179 -7.07 -13.98 -27.72
C CYS A 179 -8.13 -13.05 -27.07
N ALA A 180 -7.95 -11.73 -27.15
CA ALA A 180 -8.80 -10.71 -26.52
C ALA A 180 -9.11 -10.99 -25.03
N ALA A 181 -8.16 -11.58 -24.31
CA ALA A 181 -8.30 -11.92 -22.89
C ALA A 181 -7.76 -10.82 -21.97
N HIS A 182 -8.12 -10.86 -20.69
CA HIS A 182 -7.67 -9.88 -19.69
C HIS A 182 -7.48 -10.54 -18.33
N ILE A 183 -6.37 -10.21 -17.65
CA ILE A 183 -6.00 -10.81 -16.35
C ILE A 183 -5.79 -9.69 -15.32
N SER A 184 -6.70 -9.58 -14.37
CA SER A 184 -6.67 -8.63 -13.26
C SER A 184 -6.72 -9.35 -11.91
N TRP A 185 -6.61 -8.60 -10.80
CA TRP A 185 -6.75 -9.14 -9.45
C TRP A 185 -8.14 -9.75 -9.21
N ALA A 186 -8.24 -10.71 -8.29
CA ALA A 186 -9.50 -11.41 -8.03
C ALA A 186 -10.65 -10.47 -7.61
N LYS A 187 -10.36 -9.41 -6.84
CA LYS A 187 -11.36 -8.41 -6.44
C LYS A 187 -11.86 -7.55 -7.59
N THR A 188 -11.01 -7.19 -8.56
CA THR A 188 -11.32 -6.35 -9.73
C THR A 188 -12.02 -7.14 -10.86
N GLY A 189 -12.74 -8.20 -10.50
CA GLY A 189 -13.42 -9.13 -11.41
C GLY A 189 -12.56 -10.31 -11.89
N GLY A 190 -11.27 -10.37 -11.55
CA GLY A 190 -10.40 -11.49 -11.87
C GLY A 190 -9.94 -11.53 -13.34
N SER A 191 -10.07 -12.71 -13.96
CA SER A 191 -9.61 -12.96 -15.33
C SER A 191 -10.78 -13.25 -16.27
N GLN A 192 -10.83 -12.52 -17.39
CA GLN A 192 -11.67 -12.83 -18.53
C GLN A 192 -10.88 -13.73 -19.48
N LEU A 193 -11.34 -14.98 -19.64
CA LEU A 193 -10.70 -16.00 -20.48
C LEU A 193 -11.70 -16.75 -21.39
N SER A 194 -12.98 -16.34 -21.43
CA SER A 194 -14.00 -16.94 -22.30
C SER A 194 -13.81 -16.60 -23.78
N SER A 195 -13.05 -15.53 -24.07
CA SER A 195 -12.61 -15.16 -25.42
C SER A 195 -11.48 -16.04 -25.97
N VAL A 196 -10.78 -16.83 -25.14
CA VAL A 196 -9.65 -17.68 -25.55
C VAL A 196 -10.19 -18.91 -26.29
N PRO A 197 -9.79 -19.14 -27.57
CA PRO A 197 -10.26 -20.32 -28.31
C PRO A 197 -9.77 -21.64 -27.71
N TYR A 198 -10.48 -22.72 -28.04
CA TYR A 198 -10.05 -24.07 -27.68
C TYR A 198 -8.69 -24.41 -28.35
N PRO A 199 -7.84 -25.24 -27.71
CA PRO A 199 -6.65 -25.80 -28.34
C PRO A 199 -6.99 -26.51 -29.66
N GLY A 200 -6.18 -26.29 -30.69
CA GLY A 200 -6.47 -26.63 -32.08
C GLY A 200 -7.19 -25.50 -32.86
N SER A 201 -7.40 -24.33 -32.26
CA SER A 201 -7.99 -23.13 -32.89
C SER A 201 -7.41 -21.82 -32.36
N LEU A 202 -6.19 -21.83 -31.81
CA LEU A 202 -5.54 -20.64 -31.26
C LEU A 202 -5.13 -19.64 -32.36
N PRO A 203 -5.36 -18.32 -32.18
CA PRO A 203 -5.12 -17.34 -33.23
C PRO A 203 -3.64 -17.25 -33.62
N ARG A 204 -3.36 -17.48 -34.91
CA ARG A 204 -2.00 -17.53 -35.45
C ARG A 204 -1.36 -16.15 -35.50
N VAL A 205 -0.10 -16.07 -35.05
CA VAL A 205 0.73 -14.86 -35.18
C VAL A 205 1.31 -14.74 -36.60
N PRO A 206 1.86 -13.57 -37.01
CA PRO A 206 2.53 -13.43 -38.32
C PRO A 206 3.62 -14.48 -38.57
N ALA A 207 3.87 -14.81 -39.84
CA ALA A 207 4.79 -15.90 -40.21
C ALA A 207 6.25 -15.69 -39.78
N GLY A 208 6.68 -14.42 -39.62
CA GLY A 208 8.00 -14.07 -39.06
C GLY A 208 8.07 -14.05 -37.53
N GLY A 209 6.98 -14.39 -36.84
CA GLY A 209 6.84 -14.25 -35.39
C GLY A 209 6.63 -12.81 -34.93
N ILE A 210 6.66 -12.64 -33.60
CA ILE A 210 6.63 -11.36 -32.90
C ILE A 210 7.84 -11.32 -31.97
N LEU A 211 8.64 -10.27 -32.02
CA LEU A 211 9.75 -10.01 -31.09
C LEU A 211 9.45 -8.73 -30.32
N ILE A 212 9.33 -8.83 -28.99
CA ILE A 212 9.17 -7.67 -28.09
C ILE A 212 10.38 -7.61 -27.16
N GLN A 213 11.23 -6.61 -27.35
CA GLN A 213 12.33 -6.27 -26.45
C GLN A 213 11.83 -5.30 -25.37
N ARG A 214 12.38 -5.36 -24.16
CA ARG A 214 12.14 -4.30 -23.17
C ARG A 214 12.66 -2.94 -23.64
N SER A 215 11.96 -1.87 -23.28
CA SER A 215 12.40 -0.49 -23.47
C SER A 215 13.47 -0.11 -22.44
N VAL A 216 13.26 -0.51 -21.18
CA VAL A 216 14.11 -0.32 -19.99
C VAL A 216 14.45 -1.65 -19.32
N ASP A 217 15.50 -1.70 -18.48
CA ASP A 217 15.93 -2.97 -17.88
C ASP A 217 15.06 -3.39 -16.68
N TRP A 218 14.55 -2.42 -15.90
CA TRP A 218 13.74 -2.69 -14.70
C TRP A 218 12.25 -2.38 -14.86
N SER A 219 11.42 -3.28 -14.31
CA SER A 219 10.00 -3.10 -14.04
C SER A 219 9.75 -3.38 -12.56
N TYR A 220 9.60 -2.29 -11.81
CA TYR A 220 9.49 -2.24 -10.35
C TYR A 220 8.03 -2.36 -9.86
N TYR A 221 7.81 -2.92 -8.66
CA TYR A 221 6.48 -3.07 -8.08
C TYR A 221 6.47 -2.97 -6.55
N GLN A 222 5.39 -2.36 -6.04
CA GLN A 222 5.03 -2.10 -4.64
C GLN A 222 5.58 -0.79 -4.06
N ASN A 223 4.93 -0.32 -3.00
CA ASN A 223 5.42 0.67 -2.04
C ASN A 223 5.76 -0.06 -0.73
N ALA A 224 6.56 0.54 0.14
CA ALA A 224 6.72 0.05 1.51
C ALA A 224 5.35 -0.11 2.21
N VAL A 225 4.42 0.84 2.00
CA VAL A 225 3.11 0.85 2.67
C VAL A 225 2.06 -0.09 2.07
N THR A 226 2.24 -0.61 0.85
CA THR A 226 1.34 -1.65 0.28
C THR A 226 1.36 -2.92 1.13
N SER A 227 2.47 -3.16 1.84
CA SER A 227 2.59 -4.25 2.81
C SER A 227 1.65 -4.12 4.01
N SER A 228 1.19 -2.89 4.32
CA SER A 228 0.14 -2.62 5.30
C SER A 228 -1.27 -2.59 4.68
N TYR A 229 -1.51 -1.78 3.64
CA TYR A 229 -2.87 -1.54 3.14
C TYR A 229 -3.44 -2.64 2.26
N SER A 230 -2.63 -3.57 1.78
CA SER A 230 -3.09 -4.70 0.95
C SER A 230 -2.59 -6.04 1.46
N PHE A 231 -1.28 -6.18 1.77
CA PHE A 231 -0.68 -7.50 1.99
C PHE A 231 -0.72 -8.00 3.44
N ALA A 232 -1.12 -7.16 4.41
CA ALA A 232 -1.02 -7.46 5.84
C ALA A 232 -1.71 -8.77 6.28
N TRP A 233 -2.75 -9.18 5.57
CA TRP A 233 -3.54 -10.38 5.88
C TRP A 233 -3.43 -11.49 4.83
N TRP A 234 -2.39 -11.45 3.99
CA TRP A 234 -2.20 -12.43 2.92
C TRP A 234 -1.52 -13.71 3.41
N ASP A 235 -2.05 -14.84 2.95
CA ASP A 235 -1.46 -16.16 3.09
C ASP A 235 -0.58 -16.51 1.88
N TRP A 236 -0.12 -17.76 1.79
CA TRP A 236 0.61 -18.20 0.60
C TRP A 236 -0.24 -18.22 -0.67
N GLU A 237 -1.52 -18.61 -0.59
CA GLU A 237 -2.35 -18.73 -1.80
C GLU A 237 -2.69 -17.36 -2.43
N ARG A 238 -2.75 -16.28 -1.65
CA ARG A 238 -2.88 -14.92 -2.21
C ARG A 238 -1.55 -14.38 -2.72
N TRP A 239 -0.42 -14.66 -2.06
CA TRP A 239 0.92 -14.27 -2.52
C TRP A 239 1.33 -14.99 -3.81
N GLU A 240 1.04 -16.28 -3.97
CA GLU A 240 1.37 -17.04 -5.19
C GLU A 240 0.66 -16.45 -6.42
N LYS A 241 -0.62 -16.08 -6.27
CA LYS A 241 -1.41 -15.40 -7.31
C LYS A 241 -0.84 -14.01 -7.65
N GLU A 242 -0.32 -13.28 -6.67
CA GLU A 242 0.31 -11.98 -6.94
C GLU A 242 1.65 -12.14 -7.68
N ILE A 243 2.48 -13.11 -7.33
CA ILE A 243 3.77 -13.33 -8.01
C ILE A 243 3.55 -13.87 -9.44
N ASP A 244 2.49 -14.64 -9.68
CA ASP A 244 2.07 -15.02 -11.03
C ASP A 244 1.55 -13.81 -11.83
N TRP A 245 0.75 -12.91 -11.22
CA TRP A 245 0.34 -11.64 -11.84
C TRP A 245 1.56 -10.74 -12.15
N MET A 246 2.48 -10.55 -11.21
CA MET A 246 3.75 -9.84 -11.41
C MET A 246 4.50 -10.36 -12.64
N ALA A 247 4.63 -11.68 -12.79
CA ALA A 247 5.31 -12.29 -13.93
C ALA A 247 4.58 -12.02 -15.26
N LEU A 248 3.24 -12.06 -15.29
CA LEU A 248 2.42 -11.72 -16.46
C LEU A 248 2.52 -10.23 -16.84
N GLN A 249 2.62 -9.35 -15.85
CA GLN A 249 2.86 -7.91 -16.04
C GLN A 249 4.33 -7.55 -16.31
N GLY A 250 5.23 -8.55 -16.44
CA GLY A 250 6.64 -8.29 -16.75
C GLY A 250 7.46 -7.69 -15.60
N ILE A 251 6.97 -7.71 -14.36
CA ILE A 251 7.70 -7.22 -13.18
C ILE A 251 8.94 -8.08 -12.92
N ASN A 252 10.09 -7.44 -12.76
CA ASN A 252 11.36 -8.09 -12.46
C ASN A 252 12.09 -7.51 -11.24
N LEU A 253 11.62 -6.40 -10.64
CA LEU A 253 12.20 -5.77 -9.44
C LEU A 253 11.13 -5.51 -8.35
N PRO A 254 10.49 -6.54 -7.77
CA PRO A 254 9.48 -6.36 -6.72
C PRO A 254 10.12 -6.15 -5.33
N LEU A 255 9.46 -5.40 -4.44
CA LEU A 255 9.77 -5.44 -3.01
C LEU A 255 9.46 -6.83 -2.40
N ALA A 256 10.21 -7.22 -1.38
CA ALA A 256 9.98 -8.42 -0.59
C ALA A 256 10.24 -8.15 0.91
N PHE A 257 9.32 -7.45 1.56
CA PHE A 257 9.47 -6.94 2.94
C PHE A 257 8.91 -7.85 4.05
N THR A 258 8.30 -8.97 3.67
CA THR A 258 7.58 -9.89 4.56
C THR A 258 8.49 -10.48 5.64
N GLY A 259 8.04 -10.48 6.89
CA GLY A 259 8.71 -11.14 8.03
C GLY A 259 10.04 -10.53 8.49
N GLN A 260 10.42 -9.34 8.02
CA GLN A 260 11.70 -8.69 8.37
C GLN A 260 11.88 -8.42 9.87
N GLU A 261 10.80 -8.31 10.63
CA GLU A 261 10.78 -8.19 12.10
C GLU A 261 11.51 -9.37 12.77
N THR A 262 11.51 -10.54 12.13
CA THR A 262 12.22 -11.75 12.59
C THR A 262 13.73 -11.64 12.40
N ILE A 263 14.17 -10.90 11.37
CA ILE A 263 15.58 -10.58 11.17
C ILE A 263 16.02 -9.57 12.23
N TRP A 264 15.20 -8.53 12.47
CA TRP A 264 15.43 -7.57 13.55
C TRP A 264 15.53 -8.23 14.93
N GLN A 265 14.64 -9.18 15.24
CA GLN A 265 14.72 -9.97 16.47
C GLN A 265 16.07 -10.71 16.59
N LYS A 266 16.56 -11.32 15.52
CA LYS A 266 17.84 -12.07 15.51
C LYS A 266 19.07 -11.15 15.62
N VAL A 267 19.04 -9.97 15.01
CA VAL A 267 20.09 -8.94 15.16
C VAL A 267 20.11 -8.42 16.60
N PHE A 268 18.97 -8.00 17.16
CA PHE A 268 18.91 -7.45 18.51
C PHE A 268 19.21 -8.49 19.61
N GLN A 269 18.97 -9.78 19.35
CA GLN A 269 19.47 -10.88 20.21
C GLN A 269 21.00 -10.92 20.33
N ARG A 270 21.78 -10.48 19.31
CA ARG A 270 23.25 -10.35 19.42
C ARG A 270 23.66 -9.32 20.49
N TYR A 271 22.81 -8.32 20.68
CA TYR A 271 22.93 -7.31 21.71
C TYR A 271 22.23 -7.71 23.03
N ASN A 272 21.90 -8.99 23.24
CA ASN A 272 21.12 -9.54 24.36
C ASN A 272 19.82 -8.77 24.67
N ILE A 273 19.19 -8.16 23.66
CA ILE A 273 17.85 -7.59 23.78
C ILE A 273 16.87 -8.77 23.75
N SER A 274 15.98 -8.86 24.74
CA SER A 274 15.01 -9.94 24.86
C SER A 274 13.82 -9.74 23.93
N LYS A 275 12.93 -10.74 23.80
CA LYS A 275 11.67 -10.55 23.05
C LYS A 275 10.83 -9.41 23.65
N SER A 276 10.70 -9.37 24.98
CA SER A 276 9.89 -8.37 25.68
C SER A 276 10.43 -6.95 25.55
N ASP A 277 11.74 -6.79 25.32
CA ASP A 277 12.35 -5.49 25.03
C ASP A 277 12.00 -4.96 23.61
N LEU A 278 11.35 -5.78 22.78
CA LEU A 278 10.86 -5.44 21.44
C LEU A 278 9.33 -5.38 21.35
N ASP A 279 8.60 -5.70 22.43
CA ASP A 279 7.13 -5.72 22.45
C ASP A 279 6.52 -4.31 22.22
N ASP A 280 7.28 -3.24 22.51
CA ASP A 280 6.92 -1.83 22.21
C ASP A 280 7.63 -1.27 20.96
N PHE A 281 8.54 -2.02 20.32
CA PHE A 281 9.30 -1.54 19.15
C PHE A 281 8.54 -1.74 17.84
N PHE A 282 7.99 -2.94 17.63
CA PHE A 282 7.23 -3.24 16.42
C PHE A 282 5.77 -2.75 16.53
N GLY A 283 5.22 -2.22 15.44
CA GLY A 283 3.78 -2.03 15.31
C GLY A 283 3.02 -3.36 15.23
N GLY A 284 1.70 -3.30 15.34
CA GLY A 284 0.82 -4.41 15.01
C GLY A 284 0.81 -4.71 13.50
N PRO A 285 0.32 -5.89 13.07
CA PRO A 285 0.43 -6.35 11.68
C PRO A 285 -0.04 -5.35 10.61
N ALA A 286 -1.12 -4.61 10.87
CA ALA A 286 -1.65 -3.62 9.94
C ALA A 286 -0.78 -2.35 9.82
N PHE A 287 0.10 -2.10 10.79
CA PHE A 287 0.84 -0.83 10.94
C PHE A 287 2.35 -0.98 10.72
N LEU A 288 2.82 -2.17 10.34
CA LEU A 288 4.25 -2.49 10.24
C LEU A 288 5.03 -1.53 9.34
N SER A 289 4.44 -1.06 8.24
CA SER A 289 5.08 -0.14 7.28
C SER A 289 5.61 1.13 7.95
N TRP A 290 4.80 1.82 8.75
CA TRP A 290 5.19 3.04 9.45
C TRP A 290 6.13 2.79 10.64
N SER A 291 6.15 1.56 11.18
CA SER A 291 7.19 1.18 12.16
C SER A 291 8.54 0.87 11.51
N ARG A 292 8.55 0.35 10.27
CA ARG A 292 9.78 0.14 9.48
C ARG A 292 10.39 1.47 9.03
N MET A 293 9.54 2.40 8.58
CA MET A 293 9.89 3.77 8.17
C MET A 293 10.05 4.74 9.36
N ALA A 294 10.15 4.21 10.59
CA ALA A 294 10.46 4.94 11.82
C ALA A 294 9.44 6.01 12.27
N ASN A 295 8.27 6.10 11.65
CA ASN A 295 7.23 7.06 12.02
C ASN A 295 6.57 6.72 13.38
N MET A 296 6.42 5.42 13.68
CA MET A 296 5.72 4.93 14.88
C MET A 296 6.37 3.69 15.53
N HIS A 297 5.95 3.38 16.75
CA HIS A 297 6.27 2.12 17.44
C HIS A 297 5.07 1.64 18.30
N GLY A 298 5.03 0.35 18.64
CA GLY A 298 4.08 -0.27 19.59
C GLY A 298 2.59 -0.31 19.18
N TRP A 299 2.10 0.60 18.36
CA TRP A 299 0.68 0.76 18.02
C TRP A 299 0.07 -0.50 17.37
N GLY A 300 -0.98 -1.04 17.98
CA GLY A 300 -1.62 -2.29 17.56
C GLY A 300 -0.84 -3.58 17.91
N GLY A 301 0.37 -3.46 18.46
CA GLY A 301 1.21 -4.55 18.95
C GLY A 301 0.76 -5.09 20.32
N PRO A 302 1.60 -5.90 21.00
CA PRO A 302 2.89 -6.42 20.55
C PRO A 302 2.74 -7.54 19.50
N LEU A 303 3.80 -7.85 18.76
CA LEU A 303 3.81 -9.01 17.86
C LEU A 303 4.00 -10.33 18.64
N PRO A 304 3.14 -11.36 18.42
CA PRO A 304 3.36 -12.69 18.96
C PRO A 304 4.49 -13.41 18.21
N GLN A 305 5.19 -14.34 18.85
CA GLN A 305 6.28 -15.08 18.19
C GLN A 305 5.78 -15.87 16.96
N THR A 306 4.55 -16.38 17.01
CA THR A 306 3.93 -17.09 15.88
C THR A 306 3.81 -16.21 14.63
N TRP A 307 3.61 -14.90 14.78
CA TRP A 307 3.63 -13.97 13.64
C TRP A 307 5.01 -13.95 12.97
N LEU A 308 6.08 -13.80 13.75
CA LEU A 308 7.46 -13.80 13.25
C LEU A 308 7.80 -15.12 12.53
N ASP A 309 7.48 -16.24 13.16
CA ASP A 309 7.78 -17.58 12.65
C ASP A 309 6.98 -17.91 11.36
N ASP A 310 5.69 -17.57 11.31
CA ASP A 310 4.83 -17.76 10.13
C ASP A 310 5.22 -16.81 8.98
N GLN A 311 5.51 -15.53 9.27
CA GLN A 311 5.89 -14.54 8.25
C GLN A 311 7.30 -14.80 7.69
N LEU A 312 8.26 -15.26 8.49
CA LEU A 312 9.55 -15.74 8.00
C LEU A 312 9.39 -16.95 7.07
N THR A 313 8.45 -17.84 7.39
CA THR A 313 8.12 -19.01 6.55
C THR A 313 7.47 -18.59 5.23
N LEU A 314 6.58 -17.59 5.25
CA LEU A 314 5.94 -17.01 4.08
C LEU A 314 6.96 -16.32 3.15
N GLN A 315 7.84 -15.47 3.70
CA GLN A 315 8.90 -14.78 2.96
C GLN A 315 9.83 -15.74 2.20
N LYS A 316 10.22 -16.87 2.82
CA LYS A 316 11.07 -17.87 2.15
C LYS A 316 10.37 -18.54 0.95
N LYS A 317 9.03 -18.64 0.95
CA LYS A 317 8.27 -19.07 -0.24
C LYS A 317 8.21 -17.98 -1.31
N ILE A 318 7.92 -16.73 -0.90
CA ILE A 318 7.86 -15.56 -1.80
C ILE A 318 9.17 -15.41 -2.60
N LEU A 319 10.31 -15.33 -1.89
CA LEU A 319 11.62 -15.21 -2.51
C LEU A 319 11.93 -16.39 -3.45
N SER A 320 11.61 -17.62 -3.03
CA SER A 320 11.81 -18.83 -3.86
C SER A 320 11.02 -18.77 -5.18
N ARG A 321 9.76 -18.32 -5.16
CA ARG A 321 8.91 -18.19 -6.35
C ARG A 321 9.37 -17.05 -7.27
N MET A 322 9.76 -15.91 -6.69
CA MET A 322 10.31 -14.77 -7.44
C MET A 322 11.63 -15.14 -8.14
N TYR A 323 12.58 -15.76 -7.44
CA TYR A 323 13.84 -16.25 -8.04
C TYR A 323 13.61 -17.36 -9.09
N ALA A 324 12.56 -18.18 -8.95
CA ALA A 324 12.21 -19.20 -9.96
C ALA A 324 11.76 -18.59 -11.30
N PHE A 325 11.01 -17.48 -11.25
CA PHE A 325 10.72 -16.67 -12.44
C PHE A 325 11.97 -15.94 -12.97
N GLY A 326 12.93 -15.62 -12.11
CA GLY A 326 14.12 -14.82 -12.45
C GLY A 326 13.95 -13.34 -12.15
N MET A 327 13.01 -12.99 -11.25
CA MET A 327 12.94 -11.66 -10.65
C MET A 327 14.14 -11.43 -9.71
N SER A 328 14.40 -10.16 -9.43
CA SER A 328 15.34 -9.67 -8.43
C SER A 328 14.57 -9.04 -7.26
N PRO A 329 14.14 -9.82 -6.24
CA PRO A 329 13.55 -9.26 -5.03
C PRO A 329 14.43 -8.20 -4.36
N VAL A 330 13.82 -7.08 -4.00
CA VAL A 330 14.44 -6.02 -3.20
C VAL A 330 14.18 -6.31 -1.73
N LEU A 331 15.25 -6.37 -0.93
CA LEU A 331 15.20 -6.63 0.50
C LEU A 331 15.30 -5.32 1.31
N PRO A 332 14.81 -5.27 2.56
CA PRO A 332 15.03 -4.12 3.43
C PRO A 332 16.52 -3.98 3.83
N ALA A 333 16.92 -2.79 4.29
CA ALA A 333 18.17 -2.53 5.00
C ALA A 333 17.97 -1.56 6.17
N PHE A 334 19.03 -1.30 6.94
CA PHE A 334 18.96 -0.52 8.18
C PHE A 334 18.95 1.00 7.94
N SER A 335 17.84 1.64 8.32
CA SER A 335 17.65 3.09 8.23
C SER A 335 18.17 3.89 9.44
N GLY A 336 18.44 3.24 10.57
CA GLY A 336 18.85 3.90 11.82
C GLY A 336 17.85 3.76 12.98
N ASN A 337 16.62 3.32 12.72
CA ASN A 337 15.58 3.13 13.75
C ASN A 337 15.94 1.99 14.72
N ILE A 338 15.96 2.27 16.04
CA ILE A 338 16.39 1.31 17.06
C ILE A 338 15.40 1.21 18.25
N PRO A 339 15.29 0.05 18.92
CA PRO A 339 14.48 -0.08 20.12
C PRO A 339 15.09 0.68 21.30
N ALA A 340 14.24 1.22 22.19
CA ALA A 340 14.64 1.92 23.41
C ALA A 340 15.65 1.14 24.27
N ALA A 341 15.50 -0.18 24.32
CA ALA A 341 16.41 -1.09 25.03
C ALA A 341 17.86 -1.05 24.51
N LEU A 342 18.09 -0.76 23.23
CA LEU A 342 19.44 -0.58 22.69
C LEU A 342 20.10 0.67 23.27
N LYS A 343 19.37 1.79 23.37
CA LYS A 343 19.88 3.03 23.99
C LYS A 343 20.10 2.87 25.51
N LEU A 344 19.26 2.09 26.20
CA LEU A 344 19.50 1.74 27.61
C LEU A 344 20.79 0.91 27.79
N LYS A 345 21.08 0.01 26.84
CA LYS A 345 22.28 -0.84 26.89
C LYS A 345 23.56 -0.14 26.43
N PHE A 346 23.44 0.77 25.46
CA PHE A 346 24.54 1.58 24.94
C PHE A 346 24.29 3.07 25.25
N PRO A 347 24.40 3.49 26.53
CA PRO A 347 24.06 4.85 26.94
C PRO A 347 24.92 5.92 26.26
N SER A 348 26.15 5.57 25.87
CA SER A 348 27.09 6.42 25.13
C SER A 348 26.77 6.56 23.63
N ALA A 349 25.88 5.74 23.06
CA ALA A 349 25.54 5.81 21.64
C ALA A 349 24.90 7.17 21.29
N LYS A 350 25.30 7.77 20.17
CA LYS A 350 24.67 8.98 19.63
C LYS A 350 23.30 8.64 19.09
N VAL A 351 22.26 9.04 19.81
CA VAL A 351 20.87 8.72 19.47
C VAL A 351 20.02 9.95 19.67
N THR A 352 19.23 10.31 18.67
CA THR A 352 18.20 11.36 18.71
C THR A 352 16.81 10.74 18.80
N HIS A 353 15.82 11.54 19.11
CA HIS A 353 14.41 11.20 18.87
C HIS A 353 13.97 11.81 17.54
N LEU A 354 13.16 11.08 16.77
CA LEU A 354 12.39 11.65 15.66
C LEU A 354 11.25 12.55 16.20
N GLY A 355 10.66 13.36 15.31
CA GLY A 355 9.57 14.28 15.67
C GLY A 355 8.24 13.59 15.98
N ASN A 356 7.24 14.37 16.37
CA ASN A 356 5.87 13.86 16.41
C ASN A 356 5.36 13.60 14.99
N TRP A 357 5.01 12.35 14.73
CA TRP A 357 4.27 11.93 13.54
C TRP A 357 2.83 11.62 13.96
N PHE A 358 1.91 12.54 13.65
CA PHE A 358 0.44 12.46 13.77
C PHE A 358 -0.21 12.00 15.10
N THR A 359 0.52 11.83 16.22
CA THR A 359 -0.13 11.50 17.51
C THR A 359 -1.00 12.63 18.04
N VAL A 360 -2.13 12.28 18.65
CA VAL A 360 -3.04 13.25 19.26
C VAL A 360 -2.40 13.91 20.48
N ASP A 361 -2.52 15.23 20.56
CA ASP A 361 -1.89 16.08 21.58
C ASP A 361 -0.36 15.92 21.72
N SER A 362 0.30 15.44 20.65
CA SER A 362 1.75 15.18 20.60
C SER A 362 2.24 14.22 21.70
N ASN A 363 1.42 13.22 22.01
CA ASN A 363 1.70 12.21 23.02
C ASN A 363 2.79 11.22 22.51
N PRO A 364 4.01 11.21 23.10
CA PRO A 364 5.14 10.43 22.58
C PRO A 364 5.02 8.91 22.77
N ARG A 365 3.84 8.40 23.12
CA ARG A 365 3.58 6.99 23.45
C ARG A 365 3.75 6.02 22.28
N TRP A 366 3.56 6.50 21.04
CA TRP A 366 3.49 5.65 19.85
C TRP A 366 4.31 6.18 18.64
N CYS A 367 5.11 7.24 18.82
CA CYS A 367 5.83 7.95 17.76
C CYS A 367 7.29 8.15 18.14
N CYS A 368 7.98 9.09 17.48
CA CYS A 368 9.06 9.81 18.14
C CYS A 368 10.23 8.89 18.53
N THR A 369 10.44 7.85 17.71
CA THR A 369 11.35 6.73 17.97
C THR A 369 12.82 7.16 18.03
N TYR A 370 13.66 6.28 18.55
CA TYR A 370 15.09 6.47 18.65
C TYR A 370 15.76 6.27 17.28
N LEU A 371 16.35 7.33 16.74
CA LEU A 371 17.22 7.29 15.57
C LEU A 371 18.68 7.24 16.02
N LEU A 372 19.39 6.17 15.66
CA LEU A 372 20.84 6.06 15.82
C LEU A 372 21.51 6.99 14.81
N ASP A 373 22.41 7.87 15.27
CA ASP A 373 23.12 8.79 14.39
C ASP A 373 24.15 8.05 13.54
N ALA A 374 24.25 8.41 12.25
CA ALA A 374 25.09 7.72 11.28
C ALA A 374 26.60 7.92 11.48
N SER A 375 27.01 8.81 12.40
CA SER A 375 28.41 8.95 12.85
C SER A 375 28.70 8.15 14.13
N ASP A 376 27.79 7.30 14.61
CA ASP A 376 28.03 6.31 15.64
C ASP A 376 28.57 5.00 15.05
N PRO A 377 29.64 4.38 15.61
CA PRO A 377 30.15 3.10 15.13
C PRO A 377 29.11 1.98 15.08
N LEU A 378 28.12 1.98 15.98
CA LEU A 378 27.04 0.99 16.00
C LEU A 378 26.18 1.03 14.74
N TYR A 379 26.09 2.16 14.03
CA TYR A 379 25.21 2.28 12.86
C TYR A 379 25.62 1.31 11.75
N VAL A 380 26.92 1.31 11.40
CA VAL A 380 27.49 0.43 10.37
C VAL A 380 27.53 -1.02 10.87
N GLU A 381 27.77 -1.25 12.17
CA GLU A 381 27.77 -2.59 12.77
C GLU A 381 26.38 -3.26 12.69
N ILE A 382 25.32 -2.55 13.09
CA ILE A 382 23.94 -3.06 13.09
C ILE A 382 23.44 -3.28 11.67
N GLY A 383 23.68 -2.34 10.76
CA GLY A 383 23.29 -2.50 9.36
C GLY A 383 24.00 -3.69 8.68
N LYS A 384 25.32 -3.85 8.91
CA LYS A 384 26.07 -5.02 8.45
C LYS A 384 25.46 -6.32 8.98
N LEU A 385 25.19 -6.40 10.29
CA LEU A 385 24.61 -7.60 10.90
C LEU A 385 23.21 -7.92 10.35
N PHE A 386 22.41 -6.90 10.03
CA PHE A 386 21.11 -7.08 9.39
C PHE A 386 21.24 -7.68 7.99
N ILE A 387 22.14 -7.18 7.15
CA ILE A 387 22.41 -7.77 5.83
C ILE A 387 22.95 -9.21 5.95
N GLU A 388 23.91 -9.46 6.85
CA GLU A 388 24.44 -10.81 7.08
C GLU A 388 23.38 -11.80 7.57
N GLU A 389 22.46 -11.39 8.44
CA GLU A 389 21.38 -12.24 8.96
C GLU A 389 20.32 -12.50 7.87
N GLN A 390 20.04 -11.55 6.98
CA GLN A 390 19.21 -11.80 5.78
C GLN A 390 19.85 -12.80 4.82
N ILE A 391 21.14 -12.64 4.50
CA ILE A 391 21.89 -13.59 3.66
C ILE A 391 21.86 -14.99 4.29
N ARG A 392 22.04 -15.08 5.62
CA ARG A 392 22.03 -16.34 6.37
C ARG A 392 20.66 -17.03 6.40
N GLU A 393 19.58 -16.26 6.50
CA GLU A 393 18.21 -16.78 6.58
C GLU A 393 17.61 -17.12 5.21
N TYR A 394 17.87 -16.31 4.19
CA TYR A 394 17.32 -16.48 2.84
C TYR A 394 18.26 -17.24 1.90
N GLY A 395 19.53 -17.40 2.26
CA GLY A 395 20.55 -18.16 1.52
C GLY A 395 21.13 -17.45 0.28
N ARG A 396 20.50 -16.36 -0.17
CA ARG A 396 20.95 -15.50 -1.27
C ARG A 396 20.19 -14.17 -1.30
N THR A 397 20.72 -13.20 -2.01
CA THR A 397 20.11 -11.88 -2.27
C THR A 397 20.00 -11.63 -3.78
N SER A 398 19.48 -10.45 -4.13
CA SER A 398 19.60 -9.84 -5.46
C SER A 398 20.59 -8.68 -5.48
N HIS A 399 21.31 -8.48 -4.37
CA HIS A 399 22.13 -7.30 -4.06
C HIS A 399 21.40 -5.95 -4.05
N VAL A 400 20.08 -5.88 -4.34
CA VAL A 400 19.30 -4.63 -4.26
C VAL A 400 18.59 -4.52 -2.90
N TYR A 401 18.77 -3.38 -2.23
CA TYR A 401 18.25 -3.10 -0.90
C TYR A 401 17.51 -1.77 -0.83
N ASN A 402 16.31 -1.76 -0.24
CA ASN A 402 15.54 -0.55 0.03
C ASN A 402 15.67 -0.12 1.50
N CYS A 403 15.80 1.18 1.73
CA CYS A 403 16.09 1.78 3.03
C CYS A 403 15.86 3.29 2.95
N ASP A 404 14.91 3.79 3.73
CA ASP A 404 14.54 5.19 3.73
C ASP A 404 14.46 5.68 5.18
N THR A 405 15.37 6.61 5.53
CA THR A 405 15.52 7.14 6.90
C THR A 405 14.67 8.38 7.14
N PHE A 406 14.30 9.08 6.06
CA PHE A 406 13.68 10.42 6.09
C PHE A 406 12.37 10.47 5.31
N ASP A 407 11.70 9.33 5.17
CA ASP A 407 10.34 9.29 4.61
C ASP A 407 9.37 9.91 5.62
N GLU A 408 8.74 11.01 5.22
CA GLU A 408 7.97 11.95 6.05
C GLU A 408 8.67 12.48 7.33
N ASN A 409 10.00 12.37 7.41
CA ASN A 409 10.80 12.82 8.56
C ASN A 409 11.90 13.78 8.11
N THR A 410 11.87 15.04 8.56
CA THR A 410 12.91 16.03 8.22
C THR A 410 14.25 15.70 8.90
N PRO A 411 15.40 15.70 8.19
CA PRO A 411 16.71 15.53 8.81
C PRO A 411 17.05 16.65 9.82
N PRO A 412 17.82 16.37 10.88
CA PRO A 412 18.06 17.34 11.97
C PRO A 412 18.97 18.51 11.60
N LEU A 413 19.71 18.42 10.49
CA LEU A 413 20.65 19.44 10.01
C LEU A 413 20.60 19.52 8.48
N SER A 414 20.49 20.74 7.94
CA SER A 414 20.48 21.01 6.49
C SER A 414 21.85 21.19 5.85
N ASP A 415 22.95 20.94 6.59
CA ASP A 415 24.31 21.00 6.06
C ASP A 415 24.56 19.87 5.04
N PRO A 416 24.92 20.20 3.77
CA PRO A 416 25.34 19.21 2.78
C PRO A 416 26.40 18.21 3.27
N ASN A 417 27.34 18.64 4.12
CA ASN A 417 28.38 17.74 4.64
C ASN A 417 27.80 16.68 5.59
N TYR A 418 26.82 17.05 6.42
CA TYR A 418 26.08 16.12 7.27
C TYR A 418 25.27 15.14 6.41
N ILE A 419 24.46 15.64 5.48
CA ILE A 419 23.62 14.83 4.58
C ILE A 419 24.44 13.86 3.75
N SER A 420 25.60 14.29 3.24
CA SER A 420 26.49 13.40 2.48
C SER A 420 27.18 12.35 3.36
N SER A 421 27.62 12.73 4.57
CA SER A 421 28.20 11.78 5.53
C SER A 421 27.20 10.70 5.96
N LEU A 422 25.95 11.10 6.12
CA LEU A 422 24.79 10.28 6.48
C LEU A 422 24.48 9.25 5.40
N GLY A 423 24.23 9.69 4.15
CA GLY A 423 24.00 8.77 3.02
C GLY A 423 25.17 7.81 2.76
N ALA A 424 26.41 8.31 2.89
CA ALA A 424 27.62 7.49 2.73
C ALA A 424 27.76 6.43 3.85
N ALA A 425 27.27 6.71 5.06
CA ALA A 425 27.26 5.76 6.17
C ALA A 425 26.12 4.73 6.04
N THR A 426 24.92 5.15 5.62
CA THR A 426 23.79 4.26 5.28
C THR A 426 24.17 3.27 4.18
N PHE A 427 24.78 3.74 3.09
CA PHE A 427 25.30 2.86 2.03
C PHE A 427 26.43 1.94 2.54
N ARG A 428 27.39 2.46 3.32
CA ARG A 428 28.48 1.65 3.90
C ARG A 428 27.95 0.54 4.82
N ALA A 429 26.85 0.77 5.53
CA ALA A 429 26.21 -0.22 6.37
C ALA A 429 25.64 -1.40 5.55
N MET A 430 25.11 -1.14 4.36
CA MET A 430 24.72 -2.19 3.40
C MET A 430 25.95 -2.90 2.82
N GLN A 431 26.88 -2.12 2.27
CA GLN A 431 28.08 -2.63 1.58
C GLN A 431 28.95 -3.51 2.50
N SER A 432 29.00 -3.19 3.80
CA SER A 432 29.78 -3.96 4.78
C SER A 432 29.22 -5.37 5.03
N GLY A 433 28.00 -5.69 4.58
CA GLY A 433 27.41 -7.03 4.61
C GLY A 433 27.23 -7.69 3.24
N ASP A 434 27.19 -6.91 2.15
CA ASP A 434 27.13 -7.38 0.76
C ASP A 434 27.96 -6.43 -0.14
N ASP A 435 29.14 -6.87 -0.59
CA ASP A 435 30.06 -6.05 -1.39
C ASP A 435 29.43 -5.55 -2.72
N ASP A 436 28.38 -6.21 -3.21
CA ASP A 436 27.65 -5.87 -4.43
C ASP A 436 26.37 -5.03 -4.19
N ALA A 437 26.06 -4.68 -2.92
CA ALA A 437 24.88 -3.90 -2.53
C ALA A 437 24.60 -2.64 -3.37
N ILE A 438 23.39 -2.54 -3.92
CA ILE A 438 22.79 -1.38 -4.58
C ILE A 438 21.66 -0.85 -3.69
N TRP A 439 21.68 0.43 -3.36
CA TRP A 439 20.61 1.09 -2.61
C TRP A 439 19.51 1.57 -3.56
N LEU A 440 18.30 1.04 -3.40
CA LEU A 440 17.07 1.55 -4.02
C LEU A 440 16.36 2.48 -3.04
N MET A 441 16.29 3.78 -3.35
CA MET A 441 15.79 4.81 -2.43
C MET A 441 14.44 5.39 -2.91
N GLN A 442 13.50 5.64 -2.01
CA GLN A 442 12.26 6.34 -2.32
C GLN A 442 12.52 7.84 -2.52
N GLY A 443 12.14 8.37 -3.68
CA GLY A 443 12.27 9.80 -3.99
C GLY A 443 11.20 10.69 -3.36
N TRP A 444 10.23 10.13 -2.62
CA TRP A 444 9.08 10.85 -2.05
C TRP A 444 9.48 12.05 -1.18
N LEU A 445 10.56 11.91 -0.42
CA LEU A 445 11.17 12.98 0.38
C LEU A 445 11.48 14.25 -0.46
N PHE A 446 11.87 14.11 -1.73
CA PHE A 446 12.10 15.25 -2.65
C PHE A 446 10.79 15.90 -3.16
N THR A 447 9.66 15.20 -3.09
CA THR A 447 8.33 15.71 -3.46
C THR A 447 7.58 16.29 -2.26
N TYR A 448 7.85 15.79 -1.05
CA TYR A 448 7.06 16.04 0.15
C TYR A 448 7.62 17.14 1.06
N ASP A 449 8.93 17.13 1.36
CA ASP A 449 9.51 18.06 2.33
C ASP A 449 10.34 19.17 1.64
N PRO A 450 9.95 20.47 1.77
CA PRO A 450 10.71 21.59 1.18
C PRO A 450 12.12 21.76 1.76
N PHE A 451 12.52 20.96 2.78
CA PHE A 451 13.91 20.81 3.22
C PHE A 451 14.88 20.45 2.07
N TRP A 452 14.44 19.68 1.07
CA TRP A 452 15.31 19.09 0.05
C TRP A 452 15.61 20.03 -1.13
N GLU A 453 16.19 21.18 -0.84
CA GLU A 453 16.75 22.08 -1.85
C GLU A 453 17.87 21.39 -2.66
N PRO A 454 18.21 21.89 -3.88
CA PRO A 454 19.21 21.29 -4.75
C PRO A 454 20.58 20.97 -4.12
N PRO A 455 21.14 21.74 -3.15
CA PRO A 455 22.39 21.37 -2.48
C PRO A 455 22.27 20.09 -1.63
N GLN A 456 21.19 19.95 -0.87
CA GLN A 456 20.91 18.82 0.02
C GLN A 456 20.55 17.57 -0.78
N MET A 457 19.75 17.73 -1.85
CA MET A 457 19.46 16.66 -2.80
C MET A 457 20.76 16.12 -3.45
N LYS A 458 21.64 17.01 -3.94
CA LYS A 458 22.96 16.60 -4.47
C LYS A 458 23.83 15.91 -3.43
N ALA A 459 23.87 16.43 -2.21
CA ALA A 459 24.67 15.87 -1.12
C ALA A 459 24.31 14.41 -0.79
N LEU A 460 23.02 14.09 -0.79
CA LEU A 460 22.51 12.73 -0.59
C LEU A 460 22.81 11.85 -1.82
N LEU A 461 22.42 12.30 -3.01
CA LEU A 461 22.53 11.51 -4.24
C LEU A 461 23.99 11.23 -4.65
N HIS A 462 24.93 12.13 -4.35
CA HIS A 462 26.36 11.96 -4.63
C HIS A 462 27.16 11.40 -3.44
N SER A 463 26.50 11.00 -2.34
CA SER A 463 27.15 10.30 -1.21
C SER A 463 27.52 8.85 -1.51
N VAL A 464 27.01 8.29 -2.62
CA VAL A 464 27.13 6.89 -3.04
C VAL A 464 27.81 6.81 -4.41
N PRO A 465 28.67 5.81 -4.67
CA PRO A 465 29.27 5.63 -5.99
C PRO A 465 28.22 5.48 -7.11
N VAL A 466 28.49 6.09 -8.27
CA VAL A 466 27.60 6.03 -9.45
C VAL A 466 27.31 4.57 -9.82
N GLY A 467 26.03 4.25 -10.02
CA GLY A 467 25.56 2.88 -10.30
C GLY A 467 25.35 2.00 -9.06
N ARG A 468 25.63 2.49 -7.84
CA ARG A 468 25.33 1.81 -6.57
C ARG A 468 24.15 2.41 -5.81
N MET A 469 23.52 3.44 -6.37
CA MET A 469 22.21 3.96 -5.98
C MET A 469 21.26 3.95 -7.20
N ILE A 470 19.98 3.67 -6.96
CA ILE A 470 18.87 3.87 -7.90
C ILE A 470 17.77 4.61 -7.13
N VAL A 471 17.20 5.68 -7.70
CA VAL A 471 16.07 6.41 -7.09
C VAL A 471 14.75 5.95 -7.69
N LEU A 472 13.73 5.78 -6.87
CA LEU A 472 12.34 5.66 -7.31
C LEU A 472 11.75 7.07 -7.39
N ASP A 473 11.54 7.62 -8.59
CA ASP A 473 10.78 8.86 -8.77
C ASP A 473 9.31 8.55 -8.51
N LEU A 474 8.91 8.62 -7.24
CA LEU A 474 7.86 7.76 -6.70
C LEU A 474 6.45 8.11 -7.18
N TYR A 475 6.25 9.34 -7.66
CA TYR A 475 4.97 9.90 -8.08
C TYR A 475 5.12 10.66 -9.42
N ALA A 476 5.85 10.06 -10.35
CA ALA A 476 6.34 10.71 -11.57
C ALA A 476 5.26 10.96 -12.64
N GLU A 477 4.06 10.41 -12.46
CA GLU A 477 2.90 10.64 -13.32
C GLU A 477 2.15 11.95 -12.99
N VAL A 478 2.34 12.53 -11.80
CA VAL A 478 1.76 13.84 -11.40
C VAL A 478 2.81 14.85 -10.95
N LYS A 479 3.85 14.41 -10.23
CA LYS A 479 4.90 15.28 -9.64
C LYS A 479 6.32 14.76 -9.93
N PRO A 480 6.71 14.59 -11.21
CA PRO A 480 8.03 14.09 -11.61
C PRO A 480 9.18 14.95 -11.09
N VAL A 481 10.06 14.35 -10.31
CA VAL A 481 11.27 14.98 -9.77
C VAL A 481 12.38 15.00 -10.83
N TRP A 482 12.43 14.04 -11.76
CA TRP A 482 13.45 13.95 -12.81
C TRP A 482 13.60 15.22 -13.67
N ILE A 483 12.48 15.90 -13.96
CA ILE A 483 12.43 17.13 -14.77
C ILE A 483 13.19 18.27 -14.08
N ASN A 484 12.96 18.44 -12.78
CA ASN A 484 13.48 19.59 -12.01
C ASN A 484 14.84 19.31 -11.34
N SER A 485 15.34 18.07 -11.44
CA SER A 485 16.59 17.61 -10.83
C SER A 485 17.71 17.30 -11.84
N ASP A 486 17.59 17.76 -13.10
CA ASP A 486 18.58 17.52 -14.18
C ASP A 486 18.95 16.02 -14.26
N GLN A 487 17.92 15.16 -14.33
CA GLN A 487 18.00 13.69 -14.29
C GLN A 487 18.64 13.15 -12.99
N PHE A 488 18.10 13.55 -11.83
CA PHE A 488 18.65 13.21 -10.49
C PHE A 488 20.16 13.48 -10.39
N TYR A 489 20.62 14.55 -11.04
CA TYR A 489 22.03 14.96 -11.16
C TYR A 489 22.98 13.82 -11.59
N GLY A 490 22.52 12.94 -12.49
CA GLY A 490 23.30 11.83 -13.04
C GLY A 490 23.17 10.51 -12.28
N VAL A 491 22.34 10.41 -11.24
CA VAL A 491 22.03 9.14 -10.57
C VAL A 491 20.96 8.38 -11.37
N PRO A 492 21.06 7.04 -11.53
CA PRO A 492 20.01 6.23 -12.14
C PRO A 492 18.67 6.33 -11.40
N TYR A 493 17.56 6.37 -12.14
CA TYR A 493 16.22 6.35 -11.55
C TYR A 493 15.23 5.44 -12.29
N ILE A 494 14.15 5.13 -11.61
CA ILE A 494 12.97 4.44 -12.13
C ILE A 494 11.82 5.44 -12.10
N TRP A 495 11.16 5.66 -13.24
CA TRP A 495 9.93 6.46 -13.30
C TRP A 495 8.80 5.61 -12.72
N CYS A 496 8.22 6.02 -11.58
CA CYS A 496 7.20 5.26 -10.91
C CYS A 496 5.84 5.97 -10.92
N MET A 497 4.80 5.20 -11.17
CA MET A 497 3.40 5.62 -11.04
C MET A 497 2.90 5.25 -9.64
N LEU A 498 2.59 6.24 -8.80
CA LEU A 498 1.99 6.00 -7.49
C LEU A 498 0.52 5.62 -7.64
N HIS A 499 -0.22 6.43 -8.39
CA HIS A 499 -1.66 6.38 -8.64
C HIS A 499 -2.55 6.48 -7.38
N ASN A 500 -2.47 5.51 -6.47
CA ASN A 500 -3.39 5.38 -5.35
C ASN A 500 -2.72 5.58 -3.98
N PHE A 501 -3.41 6.32 -3.11
CA PHE A 501 -3.10 6.48 -1.69
C PHE A 501 -4.02 5.56 -0.86
N ALA A 502 -3.50 5.00 0.24
CA ALA A 502 -4.26 4.30 1.28
C ALA A 502 -5.15 3.09 0.89
N ALA A 503 -5.09 2.57 -0.34
CA ALA A 503 -6.06 1.62 -0.91
C ALA A 503 -7.51 2.15 -0.90
N ASP A 504 -7.73 3.45 -0.97
CA ASP A 504 -9.07 4.04 -1.06
C ASP A 504 -9.78 3.74 -2.39
N PHE A 505 -11.04 4.15 -2.51
CA PHE A 505 -11.95 3.74 -3.60
C PHE A 505 -12.49 4.98 -4.33
N GLU A 506 -11.67 5.51 -5.24
CA GLU A 506 -12.01 6.61 -6.14
C GLU A 506 -11.70 6.19 -7.59
N MET A 507 -12.61 6.44 -8.54
CA MET A 507 -12.30 6.22 -9.96
C MET A 507 -11.51 7.42 -10.48
N TYR A 508 -10.20 7.24 -10.51
CA TYR A 508 -9.19 8.26 -10.83
C TYR A 508 -8.15 7.67 -11.79
N GLY A 509 -7.48 8.54 -12.53
CA GLY A 509 -6.25 8.22 -13.25
C GLY A 509 -5.75 9.38 -14.10
N VAL A 510 -4.54 9.20 -14.64
CA VAL A 510 -3.86 10.18 -15.49
C VAL A 510 -3.29 9.47 -16.73
N LEU A 511 -4.14 8.73 -17.46
CA LEU A 511 -3.71 7.77 -18.48
C LEU A 511 -2.82 8.40 -19.57
N ASP A 512 -3.07 9.65 -19.96
CA ASP A 512 -2.26 10.41 -20.91
C ASP A 512 -0.79 10.53 -20.43
N ALA A 513 -0.59 10.90 -19.16
CA ALA A 513 0.73 11.03 -18.53
C ALA A 513 1.41 9.67 -18.33
N VAL A 514 0.64 8.60 -18.09
CA VAL A 514 1.16 7.22 -18.02
C VAL A 514 1.57 6.70 -19.41
N ALA A 515 0.85 7.07 -20.47
CA ALA A 515 1.10 6.64 -21.84
C ALA A 515 2.29 7.35 -22.51
N SER A 516 2.65 8.57 -22.08
CA SER A 516 3.80 9.32 -22.62
C SER A 516 4.99 9.42 -21.67
N GLY A 517 4.75 9.69 -20.37
CA GLY A 517 5.78 10.06 -19.38
C GLY A 517 6.99 9.12 -19.31
N PRO A 518 6.82 7.78 -19.24
CA PRO A 518 7.92 6.81 -19.25
C PRO A 518 8.80 6.85 -20.52
N ILE A 519 8.27 7.34 -21.63
CA ILE A 519 8.94 7.38 -22.92
C ILE A 519 9.60 8.74 -23.11
N ASP A 520 8.92 9.81 -22.72
CA ASP A 520 9.44 11.17 -22.75
C ASP A 520 10.63 11.31 -21.79
N ALA A 521 10.52 10.76 -20.57
CA ALA A 521 11.61 10.66 -19.60
C ALA A 521 12.81 9.88 -20.16
N ARG A 522 12.58 8.73 -20.81
CA ARG A 522 13.63 7.89 -21.40
C ARG A 522 14.30 8.48 -22.65
N LEU A 523 13.59 9.32 -23.41
CA LEU A 523 14.09 9.94 -24.64
C LEU A 523 14.66 11.35 -24.44
N SER A 524 14.46 11.95 -23.27
CA SER A 524 15.02 13.25 -22.90
C SER A 524 16.57 13.26 -22.86
N GLU A 525 17.17 14.44 -23.05
CA GLU A 525 18.63 14.57 -23.02
C GLU A 525 19.22 14.12 -21.67
N LYS A 526 20.36 13.41 -21.75
CA LYS A 526 21.11 12.86 -20.60
C LYS A 526 20.31 11.91 -19.69
N SER A 527 19.16 11.39 -20.13
CA SER A 527 18.30 10.55 -19.30
C SER A 527 19.05 9.41 -18.61
N THR A 528 18.90 9.32 -17.29
CA THR A 528 19.41 8.24 -16.44
C THR A 528 18.32 7.25 -16.04
N MET A 529 17.18 7.26 -16.74
CA MET A 529 16.06 6.36 -16.51
C MET A 529 16.43 4.91 -16.86
N VAL A 530 16.49 4.03 -15.85
CA VAL A 530 16.82 2.60 -15.99
C VAL A 530 15.61 1.67 -15.84
N GLY A 531 14.43 2.21 -15.49
CA GLY A 531 13.24 1.41 -15.27
C GLY A 531 11.92 2.18 -15.26
N VAL A 532 10.83 1.42 -15.31
CA VAL A 532 9.47 1.86 -14.98
C VAL A 532 9.02 1.17 -13.69
N GLY A 533 8.08 1.75 -12.95
CA GLY A 533 7.59 1.17 -11.70
C GLY A 533 6.15 1.50 -11.38
N MET A 534 5.54 0.67 -10.52
CA MET A 534 4.23 0.95 -9.92
C MET A 534 4.37 0.94 -8.39
N SER A 535 4.18 2.10 -7.77
CA SER A 535 4.57 2.46 -6.40
C SER A 535 3.38 2.79 -5.49
N MET A 536 2.21 2.21 -5.80
CA MET A 536 0.95 2.50 -5.12
C MET A 536 0.95 2.16 -3.62
N GLU A 537 0.30 2.99 -2.81
CA GLU A 537 0.06 2.65 -1.41
C GLU A 537 -0.90 1.45 -1.28
N GLY A 538 -1.82 1.27 -2.24
CA GLY A 538 -2.81 0.21 -2.24
C GLY A 538 -3.15 -0.31 -3.63
N ILE A 539 -3.50 -1.60 -3.71
CA ILE A 539 -3.89 -2.28 -4.97
C ILE A 539 -5.36 -2.73 -4.94
N GLU A 540 -5.79 -3.51 -5.94
CA GLU A 540 -7.15 -4.07 -6.07
C GLU A 540 -8.25 -3.02 -6.36
N GLN A 541 -7.85 -1.88 -6.96
CA GLN A 541 -8.71 -0.85 -7.57
C GLN A 541 -8.21 -0.49 -9.00
N ASN A 542 -8.97 0.37 -9.71
CA ASN A 542 -8.67 1.03 -11.00
C ASN A 542 -7.84 0.19 -12.01
N PRO A 543 -8.30 -1.02 -12.40
CA PRO A 543 -7.49 -2.00 -13.13
C PRO A 543 -7.01 -1.55 -14.52
N ILE A 544 -7.64 -0.53 -15.13
CA ILE A 544 -7.22 0.03 -16.42
C ILE A 544 -5.84 0.70 -16.33
N VAL A 545 -5.58 1.41 -15.22
CA VAL A 545 -4.34 2.18 -15.02
C VAL A 545 -3.15 1.24 -14.90
N TYR A 546 -3.33 0.13 -14.19
CA TYR A 546 -2.30 -0.91 -14.01
C TYR A 546 -2.13 -1.82 -15.25
N ASP A 547 -3.18 -2.04 -16.07
CA ASP A 547 -3.09 -2.74 -17.37
C ASP A 547 -2.33 -1.92 -18.43
N LEU A 548 -2.31 -0.58 -18.32
CA LEU A 548 -1.50 0.31 -19.15
C LEU A 548 -0.05 0.37 -18.66
N MET A 549 0.15 0.67 -17.37
CA MET A 549 1.48 0.95 -16.83
C MET A 549 2.43 -0.25 -16.90
N SER A 550 1.93 -1.49 -16.82
CA SER A 550 2.76 -2.69 -17.00
C SER A 550 3.37 -2.81 -18.40
N GLU A 551 2.69 -2.35 -19.45
CA GLU A 551 3.21 -2.41 -20.82
C GLU A 551 4.31 -1.40 -21.11
N MET A 552 4.44 -0.33 -20.32
CA MET A 552 5.41 0.74 -20.56
C MET A 552 6.87 0.26 -20.46
N GLY A 553 7.12 -0.87 -19.79
CA GLY A 553 8.42 -1.55 -19.78
C GLY A 553 8.80 -2.21 -21.13
N PHE A 554 7.85 -2.30 -22.06
CA PHE A 554 8.01 -2.90 -23.40
C PHE A 554 7.76 -1.91 -24.54
N HIS A 555 7.02 -0.81 -24.31
CA HIS A 555 6.77 0.21 -25.34
C HIS A 555 7.99 1.10 -25.62
N HIS A 556 8.45 1.13 -26.88
CA HIS A 556 9.59 1.94 -27.32
C HIS A 556 9.18 3.33 -27.84
N ARG A 557 7.91 3.50 -28.23
CA ARG A 557 7.27 4.71 -28.75
C ARG A 557 5.97 4.95 -27.98
N GLN A 558 5.45 6.19 -28.00
CA GLN A 558 4.20 6.56 -27.33
C GLN A 558 3.04 5.66 -27.78
N VAL A 559 2.17 5.31 -26.83
CA VAL A 559 1.00 4.45 -27.06
C VAL A 559 -0.10 5.28 -27.72
N ASP A 560 -0.78 4.71 -28.73
CA ASP A 560 -2.06 5.26 -29.20
C ASP A 560 -3.12 4.99 -28.14
N LEU A 561 -3.25 5.92 -27.19
CA LEU A 561 -4.07 5.74 -26.01
C LEU A 561 -5.57 5.66 -26.34
N GLN A 562 -6.03 6.37 -27.38
CA GLN A 562 -7.43 6.28 -27.81
C GLN A 562 -7.76 4.85 -28.25
N VAL A 563 -6.96 4.27 -29.17
CA VAL A 563 -7.15 2.88 -29.62
C VAL A 563 -6.95 1.88 -28.47
N TRP A 564 -6.02 2.16 -27.55
CA TRP A 564 -5.76 1.30 -26.39
C TRP A 564 -6.95 1.27 -25.40
N VAL A 565 -7.61 2.40 -25.18
CA VAL A 565 -8.83 2.55 -24.36
C VAL A 565 -10.04 1.95 -25.06
N GLU A 566 -10.27 2.26 -26.34
CA GLU A 566 -11.41 1.71 -27.10
C GLU A 566 -11.35 0.17 -27.21
N THR A 567 -10.15 -0.42 -27.20
CA THR A 567 -9.96 -1.88 -27.15
C THR A 567 -10.03 -2.49 -25.75
N TYR A 568 -10.01 -1.69 -24.67
CA TYR A 568 -10.02 -2.17 -23.28
C TYR A 568 -11.30 -2.93 -22.88
N PRO A 569 -12.54 -2.41 -23.06
CA PRO A 569 -13.75 -3.15 -22.68
C PRO A 569 -13.90 -4.45 -23.46
N THR A 570 -13.51 -4.47 -24.74
CA THR A 570 -13.55 -5.68 -25.59
C THR A 570 -12.76 -6.83 -24.96
N ARG A 571 -11.50 -6.57 -24.54
CA ARG A 571 -10.67 -7.58 -23.88
C ARG A 571 -11.08 -7.85 -22.43
N ARG A 572 -11.55 -6.83 -21.72
CA ARG A 572 -11.93 -6.94 -20.31
C ARG A 572 -13.23 -7.71 -20.11
N TYR A 573 -14.21 -7.57 -21.01
CA TYR A 573 -15.51 -8.23 -20.90
C TYR A 573 -15.63 -9.51 -21.74
N GLY A 574 -14.78 -9.67 -22.76
CA GLY A 574 -14.74 -10.84 -23.65
C GLY A 574 -15.64 -10.73 -24.87
N LYS A 575 -16.20 -9.54 -25.12
CA LYS A 575 -17.14 -9.26 -26.21
C LYS A 575 -16.98 -7.82 -26.66
N SER A 576 -16.97 -7.59 -27.97
CA SER A 576 -16.98 -6.24 -28.56
C SER A 576 -18.40 -5.69 -28.53
N VAL A 577 -18.62 -4.58 -27.83
CA VAL A 577 -19.91 -3.88 -27.72
C VAL A 577 -19.65 -2.38 -27.82
N VAL A 578 -20.10 -1.74 -28.90
CA VAL A 578 -19.69 -0.37 -29.26
C VAL A 578 -20.08 0.66 -28.20
N GLY A 579 -21.29 0.59 -27.63
CA GLY A 579 -21.70 1.51 -26.57
C GLY A 579 -20.84 1.44 -25.30
N LEU A 580 -20.19 0.30 -25.02
CA LEU A 580 -19.22 0.20 -23.92
C LEU A 580 -17.84 0.78 -24.30
N GLN A 581 -17.47 0.76 -25.59
CA GLN A 581 -16.28 1.43 -26.10
C GLN A 581 -16.45 2.96 -26.02
N ASP A 582 -17.63 3.45 -26.39
CA ASP A 582 -18.02 4.85 -26.21
C ASP A 582 -18.06 5.26 -24.74
N ALA A 583 -18.59 4.41 -23.85
CA ALA A 583 -18.55 4.66 -22.41
C ALA A 583 -17.12 4.80 -21.90
N TRP A 584 -16.21 3.87 -22.23
CA TRP A 584 -14.81 3.93 -21.80
C TRP A 584 -14.05 5.13 -22.38
N ARG A 585 -14.39 5.58 -23.60
CA ARG A 585 -13.89 6.83 -24.18
C ARG A 585 -14.32 8.06 -23.37
N ILE A 586 -15.55 8.09 -22.84
CA ILE A 586 -16.01 9.13 -21.91
C ILE A 586 -15.29 9.02 -20.56
N LEU A 587 -15.14 7.81 -19.99
CA LEU A 587 -14.42 7.60 -18.71
C LEU A 587 -12.95 8.02 -18.80
N HIS A 588 -12.29 7.78 -19.94
CA HIS A 588 -10.95 8.30 -20.23
C HIS A 588 -10.92 9.82 -20.19
N GLN A 589 -11.84 10.49 -20.90
CA GLN A 589 -11.92 11.95 -20.96
C GLN A 589 -12.38 12.63 -19.64
N THR A 590 -12.69 11.86 -18.59
CA THR A 590 -13.23 12.37 -17.31
C THR A 590 -12.48 11.81 -16.10
N LEU A 591 -12.84 10.61 -15.65
CA LEU A 591 -12.30 9.96 -14.46
C LEU A 591 -10.78 9.69 -14.60
N TYR A 592 -10.36 9.23 -15.78
CA TYR A 592 -9.00 8.73 -16.01
C TYR A 592 -8.06 9.72 -16.73
N ASN A 593 -8.39 11.02 -16.76
CA ASN A 593 -7.51 12.09 -17.23
C ASN A 593 -7.56 13.33 -16.32
N CYS A 594 -7.19 13.15 -15.04
CA CYS A 594 -7.01 14.27 -14.11
C CYS A 594 -5.72 15.05 -14.45
N THR A 595 -5.80 16.38 -14.49
CA THR A 595 -4.67 17.25 -14.91
C THR A 595 -4.37 18.40 -13.94
N ASP A 596 -5.00 18.42 -12.76
CA ASP A 596 -4.92 19.55 -11.82
C ASP A 596 -3.76 19.51 -10.81
N GLY A 597 -2.91 18.48 -10.89
CA GLY A 597 -1.70 18.32 -10.06
C GLY A 597 -1.95 17.96 -8.59
N LYS A 598 -3.19 17.67 -8.19
CA LYS A 598 -3.51 17.23 -6.82
C LYS A 598 -3.22 15.74 -6.62
N ASN A 599 -3.02 15.38 -5.35
CA ASN A 599 -2.99 13.98 -4.93
C ASN A 599 -4.44 13.48 -4.85
N ASP A 600 -4.75 12.36 -5.50
CA ASP A 600 -6.04 11.72 -5.30
C ASP A 600 -6.11 11.12 -3.89
N LYS A 601 -7.14 11.53 -3.15
CA LYS A 601 -7.46 11.04 -1.79
C LYS A 601 -8.96 11.14 -1.66
N ASN A 602 -9.66 10.02 -1.46
CA ASN A 602 -11.11 10.04 -1.41
C ASN A 602 -11.58 10.80 -0.16
N ARG A 603 -12.16 11.98 -0.40
CA ARG A 603 -12.79 12.86 0.59
C ARG A 603 -14.30 13.03 0.35
N ASP A 604 -14.95 12.09 -0.33
CA ASP A 604 -16.40 12.08 -0.45
C ASP A 604 -17.05 12.02 0.93
N VAL A 605 -18.13 12.79 1.11
CA VAL A 605 -18.68 13.07 2.44
C VAL A 605 -19.11 11.80 3.18
N ILE A 606 -19.54 10.76 2.45
CA ILE A 606 -19.90 9.45 3.04
C ILE A 606 -18.72 8.88 3.84
N VAL A 607 -17.51 8.92 3.30
CA VAL A 607 -16.31 8.33 3.92
C VAL A 607 -15.52 9.33 4.78
N ALA A 608 -15.60 10.62 4.49
CA ALA A 608 -14.87 11.69 5.17
C ALA A 608 -15.82 12.75 5.77
N PHE A 609 -16.69 12.35 6.71
CA PHE A 609 -17.63 13.28 7.35
C PHE A 609 -16.91 14.44 8.07
N PRO A 610 -17.27 15.71 7.79
CA PRO A 610 -16.49 16.88 8.21
C PRO A 610 -16.44 17.10 9.72
N ASP A 611 -15.23 17.35 10.20
CA ASP A 611 -14.89 17.54 11.62
C ASP A 611 -14.79 19.01 12.02
N VAL A 612 -15.72 19.84 11.52
CA VAL A 612 -15.70 21.30 11.64
C VAL A 612 -17.08 21.89 11.88
N GLU A 613 -17.14 23.15 12.33
CA GLU A 613 -18.39 23.91 12.43
C GLU A 613 -19.14 23.99 11.09
N PRO A 614 -20.44 23.65 11.01
CA PRO A 614 -21.20 23.63 9.74
C PRO A 614 -21.26 24.97 9.01
N PHE A 615 -21.03 26.09 9.70
CA PHE A 615 -20.97 27.41 9.07
C PHE A 615 -19.68 27.65 8.27
N VAL A 616 -18.58 26.97 8.59
CA VAL A 616 -17.28 27.11 7.91
C VAL A 616 -17.27 26.40 6.55
N ILE A 617 -18.02 25.31 6.40
CA ILE A 617 -18.19 24.57 5.16
C ILE A 617 -18.70 25.50 4.05
N GLN A 618 -17.90 25.76 3.02
CA GLN A 618 -18.29 26.68 1.94
C GLN A 618 -19.39 26.08 1.06
N THR A 619 -20.34 26.92 0.65
CA THR A 619 -21.54 26.54 -0.11
C THR A 619 -21.81 27.57 -1.22
N PRO A 620 -21.88 27.18 -2.50
CA PRO A 620 -22.22 28.08 -3.60
C PRO A 620 -23.52 28.86 -3.37
N GLY A 621 -23.61 30.07 -3.93
CA GLY A 621 -24.82 30.91 -3.91
C GLY A 621 -25.07 31.74 -2.64
N LEU A 622 -24.41 31.47 -1.50
CA LEU A 622 -24.64 32.19 -0.23
C LEU A 622 -23.57 33.27 0.09
N TYR A 623 -23.40 34.26 -0.80
CA TYR A 623 -22.54 35.44 -0.54
C TYR A 623 -23.17 36.78 -0.95
N THR A 624 -24.21 37.21 -0.24
CA THR A 624 -24.70 38.61 -0.30
C THR A 624 -23.79 39.55 0.51
N ARG A 625 -22.61 39.86 -0.06
CA ARG A 625 -21.88 41.14 0.07
C ARG A 625 -22.01 41.89 1.42
N THR A 626 -21.21 41.50 2.41
CA THR A 626 -20.88 42.34 3.57
C THR A 626 -19.37 42.35 3.83
N SER A 627 -18.87 43.46 4.40
CA SER A 627 -17.45 43.74 4.65
C SER A 627 -16.51 43.71 3.42
N LYS A 628 -16.41 44.86 2.73
CA LYS A 628 -15.10 45.27 2.23
C LYS A 628 -14.31 45.84 3.41
N ASN A 629 -13.09 45.36 3.63
CA ASN A 629 -12.02 46.16 4.21
C ASN A 629 -10.68 45.68 3.61
N ASN A 630 -9.77 46.61 3.35
CA ASN A 630 -8.58 46.34 2.54
C ASN A 630 -7.41 45.85 3.39
N SER A 631 -6.73 44.81 2.95
CA SER A 631 -5.32 44.55 3.26
C SER A 631 -4.59 44.08 2.00
N THR A 632 -3.79 44.96 1.42
CA THR A 632 -2.86 44.63 0.34
C THR A 632 -1.64 43.91 0.92
N MET A 633 -1.39 42.66 0.53
CA MET A 633 -0.11 41.98 0.76
C MET A 633 0.36 41.20 -0.47
N SER A 634 1.61 40.79 -0.44
CA SER A 634 2.43 40.34 -1.57
C SER A 634 2.25 38.87 -1.95
N SER A 635 2.78 38.51 -3.12
CA SER A 635 2.98 37.12 -3.53
C SER A 635 4.11 36.47 -2.70
N GLU A 636 3.76 35.55 -1.81
CA GLU A 636 4.72 34.68 -1.13
C GLU A 636 4.24 33.22 -1.15
N ASN A 637 5.15 32.31 -1.47
CA ASN A 637 4.91 30.87 -1.37
C ASN A 637 4.79 30.50 0.12
N SER A 638 3.63 30.02 0.54
CA SER A 638 3.39 29.58 1.93
C SER A 638 2.99 28.11 1.98
N VAL A 639 3.95 27.26 2.35
CA VAL A 639 3.68 25.87 2.76
C VAL A 639 2.95 25.94 4.10
N VAL A 640 1.73 25.40 4.17
CA VAL A 640 0.88 25.46 5.37
C VAL A 640 1.36 24.44 6.42
N LYS A 641 2.47 24.74 7.09
CA LYS A 641 2.89 24.13 8.37
C LYS A 641 2.27 24.86 9.57
N ASP A 642 0.99 25.23 9.45
CA ASP A 642 0.11 25.55 10.58
C ASP A 642 -1.35 25.24 10.17
N VAL A 643 -1.73 23.97 10.28
CA VAL A 643 -3.08 23.50 9.94
C VAL A 643 -4.01 23.79 11.12
N SER A 644 -4.74 24.90 11.06
CA SER A 644 -5.92 25.07 11.91
C SER A 644 -6.89 23.93 11.62
N ASN A 645 -7.32 23.23 12.67
CA ASN A 645 -8.11 21.99 12.59
C ASN A 645 -9.61 22.26 12.27
N ASP A 646 -9.85 23.36 11.54
CA ASP A 646 -11.13 24.02 11.33
C ASP A 646 -11.44 24.21 9.83
N ALA A 647 -10.49 23.94 8.93
CA ALA A 647 -10.67 24.04 7.49
C ALA A 647 -11.39 22.79 6.94
N TYR A 648 -12.47 22.98 6.17
CA TYR A 648 -13.15 21.91 5.46
C TYR A 648 -12.41 21.56 4.15
N GLU A 649 -11.83 20.36 4.10
CA GLU A 649 -11.33 19.76 2.86
C GLU A 649 -12.52 19.35 1.99
N GLN A 650 -12.72 20.04 0.87
CA GLN A 650 -13.81 19.74 -0.07
C GLN A 650 -13.53 18.44 -0.83
N PRO A 651 -14.53 17.60 -1.13
CA PRO A 651 -14.38 16.44 -2.00
C PRO A 651 -13.77 16.84 -3.36
N HIS A 652 -12.79 16.07 -3.85
CA HIS A 652 -12.15 16.35 -5.13
C HIS A 652 -13.13 16.07 -6.28
N ILE A 653 -13.20 17.03 -7.22
CA ILE A 653 -13.89 16.89 -8.49
C ILE A 653 -13.07 17.63 -9.55
N TRP A 654 -12.67 16.93 -10.61
CA TRP A 654 -11.88 17.45 -11.74
C TRP A 654 -12.56 17.25 -13.09
N TYR A 655 -13.76 16.66 -13.09
CA TYR A 655 -14.49 16.20 -14.27
C TYR A 655 -15.97 16.59 -14.22
N ASP A 656 -16.66 16.56 -15.36
CA ASP A 656 -18.11 16.74 -15.41
C ASP A 656 -18.84 15.47 -14.96
N THR A 657 -19.67 15.60 -13.91
CA THR A 657 -20.50 14.49 -13.42
C THR A 657 -21.59 14.07 -14.40
N ILE A 658 -22.07 14.95 -15.29
CA ILE A 658 -23.10 14.60 -16.27
C ILE A 658 -22.53 13.66 -17.34
N ALA A 659 -21.35 13.94 -17.88
CA ALA A 659 -20.63 13.03 -18.77
C ALA A 659 -20.40 11.64 -18.12
N VAL A 660 -20.03 11.57 -16.84
CA VAL A 660 -19.86 10.28 -16.13
C VAL A 660 -21.18 9.56 -15.89
N ILE A 661 -22.29 10.29 -15.65
CA ILE A 661 -23.63 9.70 -15.61
C ILE A 661 -24.04 9.16 -17.00
N HIS A 662 -23.67 9.84 -18.09
CA HIS A 662 -23.93 9.34 -19.44
C HIS A 662 -23.10 8.08 -19.79
N ALA A 663 -21.85 8.00 -19.32
CA ALA A 663 -21.09 6.75 -19.40
C ALA A 663 -21.76 5.61 -18.62
N LEU A 664 -22.36 5.91 -17.46
CA LEU A 664 -23.16 4.94 -16.70
C LEU A 664 -24.44 4.53 -17.45
N GLU A 665 -25.11 5.44 -18.15
CA GLU A 665 -26.29 5.12 -18.99
C GLU A 665 -25.96 4.07 -20.04
N LEU A 666 -24.84 4.22 -20.75
CA LEU A 666 -24.35 3.24 -21.73
C LEU A 666 -24.04 1.89 -21.07
N PHE A 667 -23.41 1.87 -19.89
CA PHE A 667 -23.22 0.66 -19.10
C PHE A 667 -24.55 -0.02 -18.70
N LEU A 668 -25.61 0.75 -18.44
CA LEU A 668 -26.94 0.25 -18.06
C LEU A 668 -27.80 -0.19 -19.26
N GLU A 669 -27.61 0.42 -20.43
CA GLU A 669 -28.25 0.05 -21.70
C GLU A 669 -27.67 -1.27 -22.21
N TYR A 670 -26.35 -1.30 -22.45
CA TYR A 670 -25.67 -2.45 -23.05
C TYR A 670 -25.33 -3.57 -22.04
N GLY A 671 -25.59 -3.37 -20.74
CA GLY A 671 -25.16 -4.29 -19.69
C GLY A 671 -25.73 -5.71 -19.76
N ASP A 672 -26.91 -5.92 -20.36
CA ASP A 672 -27.46 -7.27 -20.54
C ASP A 672 -26.55 -8.14 -21.43
N GLU A 673 -25.83 -7.52 -22.37
CA GLU A 673 -24.97 -8.20 -23.35
C GLU A 673 -23.70 -8.85 -22.78
N VAL A 674 -23.31 -8.47 -21.55
CA VAL A 674 -22.05 -8.83 -20.88
C VAL A 674 -22.20 -9.05 -19.36
N SER A 675 -23.44 -9.16 -18.86
CA SER A 675 -23.78 -9.28 -17.44
C SER A 675 -23.22 -10.52 -16.73
N ASP A 676 -22.92 -11.58 -17.48
CA ASP A 676 -22.23 -12.78 -17.01
C ASP A 676 -20.77 -12.48 -16.59
N SER A 677 -20.11 -11.56 -17.30
CA SER A 677 -18.72 -11.19 -17.11
C SER A 677 -18.48 -10.50 -15.75
N SER A 678 -17.61 -11.09 -14.92
CA SER A 678 -17.38 -10.58 -13.55
C SER A 678 -16.59 -9.28 -13.51
N THR A 679 -15.78 -9.01 -14.53
CA THR A 679 -15.09 -7.74 -14.74
C THR A 679 -16.06 -6.62 -15.11
N PHE A 680 -17.07 -6.90 -15.96
CA PHE A 680 -18.15 -5.96 -16.24
C PHE A 680 -18.96 -5.64 -14.97
N ARG A 681 -19.35 -6.67 -14.20
CA ARG A 681 -20.07 -6.46 -12.93
C ARG A 681 -19.26 -5.69 -11.89
N TYR A 682 -17.93 -5.84 -11.85
CA TYR A 682 -17.07 -4.99 -11.02
C TYR A 682 -17.12 -3.52 -11.47
N ASP A 683 -16.85 -3.26 -12.76
CA ASP A 683 -16.78 -1.89 -13.31
C ASP A 683 -18.13 -1.16 -13.19
N LEU A 684 -19.24 -1.88 -13.44
CA LEU A 684 -20.59 -1.33 -13.28
C LEU A 684 -20.88 -0.94 -11.83
N VAL A 685 -20.51 -1.77 -10.85
CA VAL A 685 -20.67 -1.46 -9.42
C VAL A 685 -19.83 -0.25 -9.03
N ASP A 686 -18.58 -0.16 -9.51
CA ASP A 686 -17.70 0.97 -9.22
C ASP A 686 -18.19 2.28 -9.84
N LEU A 687 -18.59 2.26 -11.11
CA LEU A 687 -19.12 3.44 -11.81
C LEU A 687 -20.45 3.92 -11.21
N THR A 688 -21.32 2.98 -10.81
CA THR A 688 -22.56 3.31 -10.10
C THR A 688 -22.26 3.91 -8.71
N ARG A 689 -21.29 3.34 -7.97
CA ARG A 689 -20.81 3.89 -6.69
C ARG A 689 -20.27 5.31 -6.87
N GLN A 690 -19.38 5.52 -7.85
CA GLN A 690 -18.74 6.80 -8.15
C GLN A 690 -19.78 7.91 -8.41
N ALA A 691 -20.74 7.67 -9.31
CA ALA A 691 -21.80 8.63 -9.63
C ALA A 691 -22.68 8.95 -8.41
N LEU A 692 -23.07 7.93 -7.64
CA LEU A 692 -23.89 8.10 -6.43
C LEU A 692 -23.13 8.76 -5.27
N ALA A 693 -21.81 8.58 -5.18
CA ALA A 693 -20.96 9.22 -4.17
C ALA A 693 -20.84 10.73 -4.42
N LYS A 694 -20.57 11.16 -5.66
CA LYS A 694 -20.56 12.60 -6.00
C LYS A 694 -21.96 13.22 -5.85
N TYR A 695 -23.02 12.48 -6.16
CA TYR A 695 -24.39 12.90 -5.87
C TYR A 695 -24.68 13.05 -4.35
N ALA A 696 -24.08 12.21 -3.49
CA ALA A 696 -24.16 12.37 -2.04
C ALA A 696 -23.50 13.67 -1.56
N ASN A 697 -22.36 14.07 -2.15
CA ASN A 697 -21.71 15.36 -1.87
C ASN A 697 -22.64 16.53 -2.21
N GLN A 698 -23.34 16.47 -3.36
CA GLN A 698 -24.32 17.50 -3.75
C GLN A 698 -25.49 17.59 -2.75
N ILE A 699 -26.03 16.44 -2.28
CA ILE A 699 -27.04 16.42 -1.21
C ILE A 699 -26.49 17.08 0.06
N PHE A 700 -25.26 16.76 0.46
CA PHE A 700 -24.66 17.31 1.67
C PHE A 700 -24.48 18.83 1.61
N LEU A 701 -23.99 19.38 0.51
CA LEU A 701 -23.90 20.83 0.34
C LEU A 701 -25.29 21.51 0.43
N LYS A 702 -26.36 20.86 -0.05
CA LYS A 702 -27.74 21.33 0.15
C LYS A 702 -28.26 21.17 1.60
N ILE A 703 -27.80 20.17 2.35
CA ILE A 703 -28.05 20.07 3.81
C ILE A 703 -27.42 21.27 4.53
N ILE A 704 -26.16 21.59 4.24
CA ILE A 704 -25.46 22.73 4.85
C ILE A 704 -26.10 24.06 4.43
N GLN A 705 -26.50 24.22 3.17
CA GLN A 705 -27.25 25.39 2.70
C GLN A 705 -28.58 25.55 3.47
N GLY A 706 -29.35 24.47 3.60
CA GLY A 706 -30.61 24.45 4.37
C GLY A 706 -30.40 24.80 5.85
N TYR A 707 -29.32 24.30 6.46
CA TYR A 707 -28.94 24.61 7.85
C TYR A 707 -28.60 26.10 8.02
N LYS A 708 -27.74 26.66 7.15
CA LYS A 708 -27.40 28.09 7.15
C LYS A 708 -28.63 29.00 6.94
N SER A 709 -29.60 28.55 6.14
CA SER A 709 -30.88 29.24 5.93
C SER A 709 -31.95 28.92 7.00
N ASN A 710 -31.61 28.19 8.08
CA ASN A 710 -32.51 27.79 9.17
C ASN A 710 -33.76 27.00 8.70
N ASN A 711 -33.67 26.31 7.55
CA ASN A 711 -34.77 25.56 6.94
C ASN A 711 -34.80 24.11 7.45
N ILE A 712 -35.29 23.92 8.67
CA ILE A 712 -35.36 22.61 9.34
C ILE A 712 -36.08 21.52 8.52
N ASN A 713 -37.10 21.87 7.73
CA ASN A 713 -37.85 20.91 6.93
C ASN A 713 -37.01 20.39 5.76
N GLN A 714 -36.33 21.30 5.05
CA GLN A 714 -35.38 20.93 3.98
C GLN A 714 -34.21 20.10 4.52
N VAL A 715 -33.63 20.50 5.66
CA VAL A 715 -32.54 19.75 6.31
C VAL A 715 -32.99 18.35 6.67
N THR A 716 -34.13 18.19 7.35
CA THR A 716 -34.62 16.86 7.77
C THR A 716 -34.83 15.93 6.57
N THR A 717 -35.55 16.38 5.54
CA THR A 717 -35.81 15.60 4.31
C THR A 717 -34.53 15.23 3.56
N LEU A 718 -33.55 16.12 3.47
CA LEU A 718 -32.28 15.85 2.79
C LEU A 718 -31.37 14.91 3.61
N CYS A 719 -31.34 15.04 4.94
CA CYS A 719 -30.65 14.10 5.83
C CYS A 719 -31.22 12.68 5.67
N GLU A 720 -32.54 12.53 5.63
CA GLU A 720 -33.19 11.22 5.38
C GLU A 720 -32.86 10.69 3.97
N ARG A 721 -32.85 11.55 2.93
CA ARG A 721 -32.44 11.17 1.57
C ARG A 721 -31.00 10.67 1.53
N PHE A 722 -30.07 11.35 2.21
CA PHE A 722 -28.66 10.94 2.31
C PHE A 722 -28.51 9.61 3.05
N LEU A 723 -29.14 9.43 4.22
CA LEU A 723 -29.06 8.19 4.99
C LEU A 723 -29.67 6.99 4.26
N ASN A 724 -30.67 7.21 3.39
CA ASN A 724 -31.20 6.16 2.53
C ASN A 724 -30.27 5.87 1.34
N LEU A 725 -29.62 6.88 0.75
CA LEU A 725 -28.59 6.69 -0.28
C LEU A 725 -27.40 5.86 0.22
N VAL A 726 -26.94 6.06 1.47
CA VAL A 726 -25.86 5.25 2.06
C VAL A 726 -26.26 3.78 2.24
N LYS A 727 -27.53 3.49 2.59
CA LYS A 727 -28.05 2.11 2.67
C LYS A 727 -28.14 1.45 1.30
N ASP A 728 -28.63 2.18 0.30
CA ASP A 728 -28.73 1.71 -1.08
C ASP A 728 -27.33 1.43 -1.68
N LEU A 729 -26.33 2.26 -1.34
CA LEU A 729 -24.92 2.00 -1.67
C LEU A 729 -24.38 0.73 -0.97
N ASP A 730 -24.72 0.48 0.30
CA ASP A 730 -24.33 -0.77 0.99
C ASP A 730 -24.87 -2.02 0.28
N VAL A 731 -26.06 -1.93 -0.33
CA VAL A 731 -26.70 -2.98 -1.14
C VAL A 731 -26.07 -3.11 -2.53
N LEU A 732 -25.73 -1.99 -3.19
CA LEU A 732 -24.97 -2.00 -4.46
C LEU A 732 -23.63 -2.71 -4.28
N LEU A 733 -22.86 -2.32 -3.27
CA LEU A 733 -21.55 -2.89 -2.98
C LEU A 733 -21.64 -4.36 -2.53
N ALA A 734 -22.78 -4.81 -2.00
CA ALA A 734 -23.00 -6.22 -1.68
C ALA A 734 -23.05 -7.12 -2.93
N SER A 735 -23.30 -6.56 -4.12
CA SER A 735 -23.51 -7.34 -5.36
C SER A 735 -22.23 -7.80 -6.08
N HIS A 736 -21.04 -7.44 -5.58
CA HIS A 736 -19.77 -7.92 -6.13
C HIS A 736 -18.67 -8.12 -5.07
N GLU A 737 -17.93 -9.23 -5.17
CA GLU A 737 -16.93 -9.70 -4.19
C GLU A 737 -15.81 -8.68 -3.88
N GLY A 738 -15.49 -7.81 -4.85
CA GLY A 738 -14.48 -6.76 -4.71
C GLY A 738 -14.78 -5.69 -3.66
N PHE A 739 -16.05 -5.55 -3.24
CA PHE A 739 -16.52 -4.47 -2.37
C PHE A 739 -17.07 -4.96 -1.02
N LEU A 740 -16.62 -6.11 -0.54
CA LEU A 740 -17.07 -6.68 0.74
C LEU A 740 -16.06 -6.46 1.87
N LEU A 741 -16.54 -6.04 3.05
CA LEU A 741 -15.72 -5.94 4.26
C LEU A 741 -15.35 -7.32 4.85
N GLY A 742 -16.23 -8.32 4.72
CA GLY A 742 -16.05 -9.64 5.33
C GLY A 742 -14.72 -10.32 4.98
N PRO A 743 -14.32 -10.43 3.70
CA PRO A 743 -13.07 -11.06 3.32
C PRO A 743 -11.83 -10.43 3.98
N TRP A 744 -11.79 -9.10 4.16
CA TRP A 744 -10.69 -8.43 4.87
C TRP A 744 -10.58 -8.85 6.33
N LEU A 745 -11.72 -8.90 7.05
CA LEU A 745 -11.74 -9.28 8.46
C LEU A 745 -11.55 -10.79 8.69
N GLU A 746 -12.07 -11.65 7.81
CA GLU A 746 -11.83 -13.10 7.89
C GLU A 746 -10.37 -13.46 7.50
N SER A 747 -9.75 -12.76 6.55
CA SER A 747 -8.31 -12.90 6.26
C SER A 747 -7.46 -12.53 7.48
N ALA A 748 -7.77 -11.41 8.15
CA ALA A 748 -7.05 -11.00 9.35
C ALA A 748 -7.14 -12.05 10.48
N LYS A 749 -8.35 -12.57 10.72
CA LYS A 749 -8.57 -13.67 11.67
C LYS A 749 -7.92 -14.99 11.26
N GLY A 750 -7.86 -15.30 9.96
CA GLY A 750 -7.31 -16.55 9.43
C GLY A 750 -5.83 -16.75 9.74
N LEU A 751 -5.07 -15.68 10.01
CA LEU A 751 -3.67 -15.74 10.42
C LEU A 751 -3.47 -15.91 11.94
N ALA A 752 -4.54 -15.85 12.76
CA ALA A 752 -4.44 -15.95 14.21
C ALA A 752 -4.22 -17.40 14.70
N ARG A 753 -3.37 -17.56 15.73
CA ARG A 753 -3.12 -18.86 16.40
C ARG A 753 -3.78 -18.99 17.78
N SER A 754 -4.39 -17.92 18.30
CA SER A 754 -5.14 -17.91 19.57
C SER A 754 -6.27 -16.88 19.54
N LYS A 755 -7.18 -16.90 20.53
CA LYS A 755 -8.33 -15.98 20.57
C LYS A 755 -7.91 -14.53 20.80
N GLU A 756 -6.80 -14.33 21.51
CA GLU A 756 -6.20 -13.03 21.78
C GLU A 756 -5.62 -12.43 20.50
N GLN A 757 -4.92 -13.24 19.69
CA GLN A 757 -4.45 -12.84 18.36
C GLN A 757 -5.64 -12.56 17.42
N GLU A 758 -6.69 -13.38 17.47
CA GLU A 758 -7.91 -13.19 16.66
C GLU A 758 -8.62 -11.85 16.98
N ILE A 759 -8.65 -11.45 18.26
CA ILE A 759 -9.12 -10.12 18.69
C ILE A 759 -8.17 -9.02 18.21
N GLN A 760 -6.86 -9.17 18.44
CA GLN A 760 -5.85 -8.16 18.08
C GLN A 760 -5.81 -7.89 16.58
N TYR A 761 -5.84 -8.94 15.76
CA TYR A 761 -5.73 -8.85 14.30
C TYR A 761 -7.00 -8.27 13.68
N GLU A 762 -8.20 -8.65 14.16
CA GLU A 762 -9.44 -8.02 13.68
C GLU A 762 -9.52 -6.54 14.12
N TRP A 763 -9.09 -6.20 15.34
CA TRP A 763 -8.97 -4.79 15.76
C TRP A 763 -7.99 -4.01 14.88
N ASN A 764 -6.81 -4.56 14.58
CA ASN A 764 -5.84 -3.97 13.65
C ASN A 764 -6.48 -3.71 12.27
N ALA A 765 -7.19 -4.71 11.73
CA ALA A 765 -7.84 -4.66 10.42
C ALA A 765 -8.98 -3.63 10.35
N ARG A 766 -9.74 -3.48 11.45
CA ARG A 766 -10.80 -2.47 11.61
C ARG A 766 -10.24 -1.06 11.80
N THR A 767 -9.22 -0.92 12.65
CA THR A 767 -8.64 0.38 13.00
C THR A 767 -7.95 1.04 11.81
N GLN A 768 -7.15 0.29 11.04
CA GLN A 768 -6.44 0.81 9.86
C GLN A 768 -7.40 1.51 8.87
N ILE A 769 -8.58 0.93 8.60
CA ILE A 769 -9.55 1.47 7.64
C ILE A 769 -10.54 2.49 8.23
N THR A 770 -10.35 2.93 9.48
CA THR A 770 -11.23 3.88 10.19
C THR A 770 -10.44 4.98 10.92
N MET A 771 -10.34 4.98 12.25
CA MET A 771 -9.58 6.01 13.01
C MET A 771 -8.08 6.04 12.67
N TRP A 772 -7.54 4.90 12.22
CA TRP A 772 -6.14 4.67 11.87
C TRP A 772 -5.17 4.73 13.07
N PHE A 773 -5.08 5.85 13.78
CA PHE A 773 -4.16 6.05 14.92
C PHE A 773 -4.89 6.28 16.26
N ASP A 774 -4.18 6.86 17.23
CA ASP A 774 -4.71 7.18 18.56
C ASP A 774 -5.77 8.30 18.54
N ASN A 775 -6.54 8.38 19.62
CA ASN A 775 -7.53 9.41 19.87
C ASN A 775 -7.71 9.69 21.37
N THR A 776 -8.38 10.79 21.67
CA THR A 776 -8.96 11.07 22.98
C THR A 776 -10.49 11.06 22.86
N GLU A 777 -11.20 11.28 23.97
CA GLU A 777 -12.66 11.30 23.99
C GLU A 777 -13.28 12.35 23.02
N THR A 778 -12.55 13.42 22.71
CA THR A 778 -13.05 14.54 21.89
C THR A 778 -12.12 14.97 20.74
N LYS A 779 -10.98 14.29 20.55
CA LYS A 779 -10.05 14.53 19.43
C LYS A 779 -9.72 13.24 18.72
N ALA A 780 -10.07 13.15 17.45
CA ALA A 780 -9.73 12.04 16.57
C ALA A 780 -8.29 12.16 16.02
N SER A 781 -7.75 11.07 15.48
CA SER A 781 -6.49 11.10 14.75
C SER A 781 -6.55 12.04 13.53
N LEU A 782 -5.41 12.65 13.19
CA LEU A 782 -5.22 13.34 11.91
C LEU A 782 -5.23 12.37 10.71
N LEU A 783 -5.01 11.08 10.94
CA LEU A 783 -5.05 10.01 9.93
C LEU A 783 -6.42 9.30 9.85
N ARG A 784 -7.44 9.82 10.54
CA ARG A 784 -8.82 9.31 10.44
C ARG A 784 -9.28 9.26 8.99
N ASP A 785 -9.91 8.16 8.64
CA ASP A 785 -10.46 7.86 7.31
C ASP A 785 -9.43 7.99 6.17
N TYR A 786 -8.12 8.00 6.47
CA TYR A 786 -7.06 8.01 5.45
C TYR A 786 -7.19 6.80 4.53
N ALA A 787 -7.23 5.60 5.11
CA ALA A 787 -7.46 4.34 4.40
C ALA A 787 -8.94 3.95 4.36
N ASN A 788 -9.83 4.91 4.10
CA ASN A 788 -11.26 4.63 3.93
C ASN A 788 -11.54 3.61 2.81
N LYS A 789 -12.71 2.97 2.85
CA LYS A 789 -13.12 1.94 1.88
C LYS A 789 -14.61 2.04 1.57
N TYR A 790 -14.97 2.02 0.28
CA TYR A 790 -16.35 1.79 -0.12
C TYR A 790 -16.67 0.29 -0.10
N TRP A 791 -16.86 -0.26 1.09
CA TRP A 791 -17.21 -1.67 1.31
C TRP A 791 -18.59 -1.85 1.95
N SER A 792 -19.35 -2.82 1.45
CA SER A 792 -20.59 -3.30 2.05
C SER A 792 -20.33 -3.84 3.45
N GLY A 793 -21.21 -3.49 4.38
CA GLY A 793 -21.03 -3.64 5.82
C GLY A 793 -20.39 -2.40 6.45
N LEU A 794 -19.33 -1.84 5.86
CA LEU A 794 -18.67 -0.64 6.40
C LEU A 794 -19.54 0.61 6.20
N LEU A 795 -20.21 0.73 5.05
CA LEU A 795 -21.16 1.82 4.81
C LEU A 795 -22.35 1.76 5.78
N ARG A 796 -23.01 0.61 5.93
CA ARG A 796 -24.18 0.47 6.81
C ARG A 796 -23.85 0.52 8.30
N ASP A 797 -22.74 -0.08 8.75
CA ASP A 797 -22.48 -0.26 10.19
C ASP A 797 -21.45 0.72 10.78
N TYR A 798 -20.74 1.53 9.96
CA TYR A 798 -19.83 2.59 10.42
C TYR A 798 -20.16 3.98 9.84
N TYR A 799 -20.07 4.17 8.53
CA TYR A 799 -20.22 5.50 7.91
C TYR A 799 -21.64 6.07 8.01
N GLY A 800 -22.68 5.29 7.71
CA GLY A 800 -24.08 5.69 7.84
C GLY A 800 -24.48 6.09 9.27
N PRO A 801 -24.09 5.33 10.31
CA PRO A 801 -24.24 5.72 11.70
C PRO A 801 -23.51 7.03 12.07
N ARG A 802 -22.28 7.24 11.61
CA ARG A 802 -21.55 8.51 11.81
C ARG A 802 -22.24 9.69 11.14
N ALA A 803 -22.75 9.51 9.92
CA ALA A 803 -23.59 10.49 9.22
C ALA A 803 -24.87 10.83 10.02
N ALA A 804 -25.53 9.81 10.58
CA ALA A 804 -26.74 10.00 11.38
C ALA A 804 -26.47 10.78 12.68
N ILE A 805 -25.30 10.60 13.31
CA ILE A 805 -24.86 11.39 14.47
C ILE A 805 -24.63 12.86 14.08
N TYR A 806 -24.02 13.15 12.92
CA TYR A 806 -23.87 14.53 12.42
C TYR A 806 -25.24 15.19 12.17
N PHE A 807 -26.13 14.51 11.46
CA PHE A 807 -27.47 15.02 11.16
C PHE A 807 -28.37 15.18 12.40
N LYS A 808 -28.24 14.30 13.40
CA LYS A 808 -28.86 14.45 14.73
C LYS A 808 -28.46 15.79 15.37
N HIS A 809 -27.18 16.11 15.37
CA HIS A 809 -26.67 17.35 15.97
C HIS A 809 -27.06 18.61 15.18
N LEU A 810 -27.02 18.58 13.84
CA LEU A 810 -27.56 19.67 13.00
C LEU A 810 -29.04 19.96 13.31
N ILE A 811 -29.88 18.92 13.32
CA ILE A 811 -31.32 19.07 13.53
C ILE A 811 -31.63 19.47 14.98
N SER A 812 -30.83 19.02 15.95
CA SER A 812 -30.91 19.45 17.36
C SER A 812 -30.63 20.95 17.50
N SER A 813 -29.53 21.44 16.90
CA SER A 813 -29.18 22.87 16.87
C SER A 813 -30.31 23.72 16.30
N LEU A 814 -30.87 23.37 15.13
CA LEU A 814 -31.99 24.10 14.52
C LEU A 814 -33.25 24.09 15.40
N LYS A 815 -33.61 22.95 16.01
CA LYS A 815 -34.81 22.83 16.87
C LYS A 815 -34.72 23.70 18.11
N LYS A 816 -33.53 23.78 18.72
CA LYS A 816 -33.30 24.56 19.95
C LYS A 816 -32.93 26.02 19.69
N LYS A 817 -32.42 26.35 18.51
CA LYS A 817 -31.73 27.60 18.16
C LYS A 817 -30.43 27.80 18.96
N GLU A 818 -29.75 26.70 19.25
CA GLU A 818 -28.41 26.66 19.84
C GLU A 818 -27.35 26.49 18.73
N PRO A 819 -26.07 26.86 18.95
CA PRO A 819 -24.97 26.48 18.05
C PRO A 819 -24.87 24.95 17.82
N PHE A 820 -24.10 24.54 16.82
CA PHE A 820 -23.78 23.12 16.64
C PHE A 820 -22.89 22.66 17.80
N ALA A 821 -23.21 21.51 18.40
CA ALA A 821 -22.50 21.02 19.58
C ALA A 821 -21.26 20.20 19.17
N LEU A 822 -20.28 20.85 18.53
CA LEU A 822 -19.12 20.20 17.90
C LEU A 822 -18.36 19.23 18.83
N GLU A 823 -18.16 19.58 20.10
CA GLU A 823 -17.48 18.69 21.07
C GLU A 823 -18.33 17.45 21.43
N GLU A 824 -19.65 17.60 21.63
CA GLU A 824 -20.53 16.46 21.93
C GLU A 824 -20.77 15.57 20.70
N TRP A 825 -20.78 16.16 19.51
CA TRP A 825 -20.74 15.41 18.26
C TRP A 825 -19.43 14.61 18.12
N ARG A 826 -18.27 15.23 18.40
CA ARG A 826 -16.96 14.55 18.47
C ARG A 826 -16.99 13.38 19.47
N ARG A 827 -17.49 13.61 20.68
CA ARG A 827 -17.67 12.60 21.74
C ARG A 827 -18.48 11.39 21.26
N GLU A 828 -19.62 11.62 20.61
CA GLU A 828 -20.46 10.55 20.08
C GLU A 828 -19.82 9.76 18.92
N TRP A 829 -19.23 10.44 17.93
CA TRP A 829 -18.72 9.72 16.74
C TRP A 829 -17.37 9.03 16.98
N ILE A 830 -16.50 9.60 17.82
CA ILE A 830 -15.26 8.92 18.24
C ILE A 830 -15.62 7.69 19.11
N GLY A 831 -16.57 7.84 20.03
CA GLY A 831 -17.12 6.72 20.80
C GLY A 831 -17.70 5.61 19.92
N LEU A 832 -18.45 5.96 18.87
CA LEU A 832 -18.94 5.00 17.87
C LEU A 832 -17.79 4.29 17.15
N THR A 833 -16.74 5.00 16.78
CA THR A 833 -15.59 4.43 16.07
C THR A 833 -14.84 3.42 16.93
N ASN A 834 -14.51 3.79 18.18
CA ASN A 834 -13.79 2.93 19.12
C ASN A 834 -14.60 1.67 19.47
N ASN A 835 -15.92 1.80 19.57
CA ASN A 835 -16.83 0.66 19.73
C ASN A 835 -16.85 -0.24 18.49
N TRP A 836 -16.96 0.33 17.28
CA TRP A 836 -17.00 -0.43 16.03
C TRP A 836 -15.68 -1.19 15.75
N GLN A 837 -14.54 -0.63 16.15
CA GLN A 837 -13.23 -1.29 16.08
C GLN A 837 -13.10 -2.47 17.05
N SER A 838 -13.77 -2.38 18.20
CA SER A 838 -13.76 -3.40 19.26
C SER A 838 -14.84 -4.47 19.06
N ASP A 839 -15.87 -4.18 18.26
CA ASP A 839 -16.94 -5.10 17.88
C ASP A 839 -16.41 -6.29 17.07
N ARG A 840 -17.07 -7.44 17.23
CA ARG A 840 -16.74 -8.72 16.59
C ARG A 840 -17.85 -9.22 15.65
N LYS A 841 -18.78 -8.34 15.25
CA LYS A 841 -19.81 -8.61 14.26
C LYS A 841 -19.21 -9.16 12.96
N VAL A 842 -19.71 -10.32 12.53
CA VAL A 842 -19.32 -10.99 11.29
C VAL A 842 -20.02 -10.34 10.09
N PHE A 843 -19.31 -10.25 8.97
CA PHE A 843 -19.79 -9.66 7.71
C PHE A 843 -19.80 -10.70 6.59
N ALA A 844 -20.56 -10.43 5.51
CA ALA A 844 -20.65 -11.35 4.38
C ALA A 844 -19.31 -11.48 3.63
N THR A 845 -18.95 -12.71 3.28
CA THR A 845 -17.75 -13.09 2.51
C THR A 845 -18.05 -13.56 1.09
N THR A 846 -19.30 -13.40 0.66
CA THR A 846 -19.82 -13.76 -0.67
C THR A 846 -20.83 -12.71 -1.11
N ALA A 847 -20.82 -12.35 -2.38
CA ALA A 847 -21.71 -11.35 -2.95
C ALA A 847 -23.18 -11.80 -2.99
N THR A 848 -24.11 -10.86 -2.87
CA THR A 848 -25.57 -11.10 -2.96
C THR A 848 -26.29 -9.99 -3.71
N GLY A 849 -27.31 -10.37 -4.50
CA GLY A 849 -28.04 -9.46 -5.39
C GLY A 849 -27.47 -9.41 -6.80
N ASP A 850 -28.20 -8.78 -7.71
CA ASP A 850 -27.82 -8.64 -9.12
C ASP A 850 -27.36 -7.20 -9.41
N ALA A 851 -26.08 -7.06 -9.78
CA ALA A 851 -25.44 -5.76 -9.98
C ALA A 851 -26.18 -4.89 -11.01
N LEU A 852 -26.61 -5.46 -12.13
CA LEU A 852 -27.24 -4.70 -13.22
C LEU A 852 -28.62 -4.19 -12.84
N ASN A 853 -29.47 -5.03 -12.25
CA ASN A 853 -30.80 -4.63 -11.81
C ASN A 853 -30.76 -3.67 -10.60
N ILE A 854 -29.77 -3.81 -9.71
CA ILE A 854 -29.55 -2.83 -8.63
C ILE A 854 -29.11 -1.48 -9.22
N SER A 855 -28.06 -1.44 -10.06
CA SER A 855 -27.60 -0.18 -10.66
C SER A 855 -28.67 0.51 -11.52
N ARG A 856 -29.45 -0.24 -12.31
CA ARG A 856 -30.62 0.29 -13.05
C ARG A 856 -31.63 0.94 -12.11
N SER A 857 -31.94 0.28 -10.98
CA SER A 857 -32.87 0.79 -9.97
C SER A 857 -32.35 2.06 -9.29
N LEU A 858 -31.06 2.12 -8.94
CA LEU A 858 -30.45 3.28 -8.27
C LEU A 858 -30.28 4.48 -9.21
N TYR A 859 -29.90 4.25 -10.48
CA TYR A 859 -29.88 5.31 -11.49
C TYR A 859 -31.27 5.95 -11.65
N VAL A 860 -32.34 5.15 -11.77
CA VAL A 860 -33.73 5.67 -11.85
C VAL A 860 -34.14 6.42 -10.58
N LYS A 861 -33.72 5.94 -9.39
CA LYS A 861 -34.09 6.53 -8.09
C LYS A 861 -33.37 7.86 -7.79
N TYR A 862 -32.15 8.04 -8.27
CA TYR A 862 -31.27 9.14 -7.85
C TYR A 862 -30.71 10.02 -8.96
N LEU A 863 -30.39 9.46 -10.14
CA LEU A 863 -29.58 10.13 -11.17
C LEU A 863 -30.40 10.58 -12.39
N ARG A 864 -31.23 9.69 -12.97
CA ARG A 864 -32.02 9.93 -14.21
C ARG A 864 -32.77 11.27 -14.25
N ASN A 865 -33.25 11.68 -13.09
CA ASN A 865 -34.13 12.84 -12.90
C ASN A 865 -33.50 13.89 -11.95
N ALA A 866 -32.17 13.90 -11.78
CA ALA A 866 -31.47 14.74 -10.79
C ALA A 866 -31.93 16.20 -10.87
N ASP A 867 -31.79 16.83 -12.04
CA ASP A 867 -32.09 18.26 -12.26
C ASP A 867 -33.55 18.62 -11.93
N SER A 868 -34.49 17.70 -12.24
CA SER A 868 -35.94 17.90 -12.07
C SER A 868 -36.42 18.02 -10.61
N LEU A 869 -35.56 17.75 -9.62
CA LEU A 869 -35.90 17.79 -8.18
C LEU A 869 -35.89 19.21 -7.58
N GLY A 870 -36.04 20.26 -8.40
CA GLY A 870 -35.67 21.62 -8.00
C GLY A 870 -34.16 21.71 -7.76
N LEU A 871 -33.37 21.15 -8.69
CA LEU A 871 -31.92 21.28 -8.66
C LEU A 871 -31.43 22.59 -9.29
N ASP A 872 -32.28 23.28 -10.07
CA ASP A 872 -32.11 24.67 -10.50
C ASP A 872 -31.66 25.60 -9.37
N GLY A 873 -30.65 26.42 -9.67
CA GLY A 873 -30.09 27.38 -8.73
C GLY A 873 -28.80 28.04 -9.21
N MET A 874 -27.98 27.32 -9.98
CA MET A 874 -26.89 27.83 -10.82
C MET A 874 -26.35 26.70 -11.70
N ASP A 875 -26.21 26.95 -13.01
CA ASP A 875 -25.24 26.22 -13.83
C ASP A 875 -23.81 26.61 -13.37
N SER A 876 -22.86 25.70 -13.57
CA SER A 876 -21.47 25.74 -13.11
C SER A 876 -20.68 27.01 -13.47
N PHE A 877 -21.14 27.78 -14.47
CA PHE A 877 -20.54 29.06 -14.89
C PHE A 877 -21.39 30.31 -14.58
N GLY A 878 -22.41 30.19 -13.72
CA GLY A 878 -23.03 31.35 -13.08
C GLY A 878 -23.85 32.29 -13.97
N LYS A 879 -24.35 31.81 -15.12
CA LYS A 879 -25.28 32.55 -15.98
C LYS A 879 -26.73 32.13 -15.71
N PRO A 880 -27.69 33.06 -15.67
CA PRO A 880 -29.11 32.71 -15.69
C PRO A 880 -29.50 32.23 -17.09
N ALA A 881 -30.19 31.09 -17.18
CA ALA A 881 -30.80 30.64 -18.41
C ALA A 881 -32.00 31.53 -18.78
N SER A 882 -32.10 31.94 -20.04
CA SER A 882 -33.24 32.68 -20.59
C SER A 882 -33.90 31.85 -21.70
N LEU A 883 -35.16 31.48 -21.46
CA LEU A 883 -36.19 30.96 -22.40
C LEU A 883 -35.70 30.50 -23.79
#